data_AF-M5E1K8-F1
#
_entry.id   AF-M5E1K8-F1
#
_cell.length_a   1.000
_cell.length_b   1.000
_cell.length_c   1.000
_cell.angle_alpha   90.00
_cell.angle_beta   90.00
_cell.angle_gamma   90.00
#
_symmetry.space_group_name_H-M   'P 1'
#
loop_
_entity.id
_entity.type
_entity.pdbx_description
1 polymer ?
#
loop_
_entity_poly.entity_id
_entity_poly.type
_entity_poly.pdbx_seq_one_letter_code
_entity_poly.pdbx_strand_id
1 'polypeptide(L)'
;MALDLLAIISAAGTGAVTGYLTNNLALKMIFKEYGPLGGVVIKTKEEFIDSISDLVERDLINHQTLKEEFSRPEFKENFTRSLNDFLNIYLDQRTKEVILSDLPGWEENYELLASLLGNSSVKVLQEITEYLTKEKLDKIISQSELQSLLQEIYLKTIDEAEQKGSLENVSLGLYQELKDKKLEQLLSSELQFELKNFMKEGISFFAENYQNLDQQSRTEFKDKIKELFNLENLAGSLMEELKEIKISDLFKTAAELDELKQNKILQKTLSEILLNLKIEVDNSDLKIENLLTEKLEKKIVADLTALISESETKILSFLESEAEDLNRLILESVEAEIEASTGFKAMSRQGIYSKYQENIEEYGLPVTHLKKSLSEKLNSESQELAESLLAKIKDFSLKQLLNGVDFKAQAGELENIIWDFYQQNQEKQLFELFSDDVFQQQQFEEKIIEFLFSLLKKLIGKEESVDLVGDYLAEFKLQDVITKENLIEKSRQNSDQIYQYLRQNNFIAGELSQYLNNEFFALVNSELTANQSQLKQEAGNYFKGIEQNFADRELKELYQLLKGEGTVVKLTDSITTFFYNNLPELIEGRVAQAAAANLHQLSDQEVQQAIEDFMGKELKPITYLGALLGAAAGLIFAFSGAEAAIFNSTPLWLNYLSSAVLYGGVGWLTNVLAIWMIFHPYAAKRVGGLKIPFTPGVVAKNRSRFADSMGKFVEKELLKADSAAEIIEKNRSHIKETILEYFEQNDYQQFFDLLKDNNNFLAAEVLAKIDKLILNFDDENLAEIKEPFNQKLNKYLDKKLSGINFAEMINSYLVNNELDLTRLQDQLISKFDLGKITAALGGEYNFNLNSAQLKKLLKNKELYPFLKFIMPELLNTEIDYNLKGKLIEILETNSGYYLDQGLNFINQQQEKTAQLINFKKDEIIEAEKEKKGGLLKNTMISGAVYMADLDEFVDSVTARVFERLETEYFVEKRSKLENMYFKLLAETNESEFLSSEKINLSQLLSNFFASRQGSDLLTEVLYLSEAEINELLEAGLREEKEDLFIFELEIEADKIEYFINHHLKIEQKLQLLLKLKNLMAEDLIEGEVEQLLSEVELKSFNSELSQLFKNKELISFALIDDQQLKEILNNISELIKEPELNELILSQSAADIAGGTELLLEKMDRASLEYLLELFIESGVDSFKANSEALLKSLELKKLTAEEISKMNPAEIEEVFDSFAGRYFAHLKQYGWFGGIFGLLQLLIRSLI
;
A
#
# COMPACT_ATOMS: atom_id res chain seq x y z
N MET A 1 -6.36 -138.16 44.04
CA MET A 1 -5.45 -137.01 43.91
C MET A 1 -4.35 -137.37 42.91
N ALA A 2 -4.64 -137.14 41.64
CA ALA A 2 -3.72 -136.76 40.58
C ALA A 2 -4.64 -135.89 39.69
N LEU A 3 -4.45 -134.58 39.66
CA LEU A 3 -5.24 -133.73 38.78
C LEU A 3 -4.93 -134.18 37.34
N ASP A 4 -5.99 -134.47 36.57
CA ASP A 4 -5.85 -134.77 35.16
C ASP A 4 -5.46 -133.49 34.42
N LEU A 5 -4.15 -133.23 34.41
CA LEU A 5 -3.54 -132.05 33.80
C LEU A 5 -3.92 -131.95 32.32
N LEU A 6 -4.12 -133.09 31.65
CA LEU A 6 -4.58 -133.15 30.25
C LEU A 6 -6.02 -132.68 30.11
N ALA A 7 -6.93 -133.06 31.01
CA ALA A 7 -8.31 -132.57 31.00
C ALA A 7 -8.40 -131.05 31.26
N ILE A 8 -7.56 -130.51 32.16
CA ILE A 8 -7.52 -129.08 32.48
C ILE A 8 -6.94 -128.26 31.31
N ILE A 9 -5.84 -128.73 30.71
CA ILE A 9 -5.23 -128.08 29.53
C ILE A 9 -6.18 -128.17 28.33
N SER A 10 -6.88 -129.29 28.16
CA SER A 10 -7.89 -129.48 27.11
C SER A 10 -9.11 -128.56 27.30
N ALA A 11 -9.62 -128.41 28.53
CA ALA A 11 -10.73 -127.50 28.84
C ALA A 11 -10.34 -126.02 28.65
N ALA A 12 -9.14 -125.63 29.06
CA ALA A 12 -8.60 -124.29 28.82
C ALA A 12 -8.38 -124.04 27.31
N GLY A 13 -7.82 -125.01 26.59
CA GLY A 13 -7.56 -124.91 25.15
C GLY A 13 -8.84 -124.86 24.32
N THR A 14 -9.82 -125.71 24.61
CA THR A 14 -11.13 -125.72 23.93
C THR A 14 -11.95 -124.47 24.26
N GLY A 15 -11.92 -124.00 25.51
CA GLY A 15 -12.49 -122.71 25.89
C GLY A 15 -11.83 -121.54 25.16
N ALA A 16 -10.50 -121.55 25.01
CA ALA A 16 -9.76 -120.53 24.26
C ALA A 16 -10.13 -120.51 22.78
N VAL A 17 -10.18 -121.68 22.14
CA VAL A 17 -10.56 -121.81 20.73
C VAL A 17 -12.00 -121.37 20.52
N THR A 18 -12.93 -121.78 21.39
CA THR A 18 -14.34 -121.42 21.31
C THR A 18 -14.55 -119.91 21.51
N GLY A 19 -13.90 -119.31 22.50
CA GLY A 19 -13.95 -117.87 22.73
C GLY A 19 -13.33 -117.05 21.58
N TYR A 20 -12.22 -117.54 21.01
CA TYR A 20 -11.61 -116.93 19.82
C TYR A 20 -12.54 -117.00 18.60
N LEU A 21 -13.08 -118.18 18.30
CA LEU A 21 -13.94 -118.39 17.12
C LEU A 21 -15.26 -117.64 17.23
N THR A 22 -15.89 -117.65 18.40
CA THR A 22 -17.17 -116.95 18.64
C THR A 22 -17.00 -115.45 18.47
N ASN A 23 -15.95 -114.86 19.04
CA ASN A 23 -15.72 -113.42 18.94
C ASN A 23 -15.25 -113.00 17.55
N ASN A 24 -14.44 -113.82 16.87
CA ASN A 24 -14.03 -113.55 15.49
C ASN A 24 -15.23 -113.59 14.53
N LEU A 25 -16.12 -114.57 14.70
CA LEU A 25 -17.34 -114.69 13.90
C LEU A 25 -18.30 -113.53 14.20
N ALA A 26 -18.51 -113.19 15.48
CA ALA A 26 -19.32 -112.04 15.89
C ALA A 26 -18.79 -110.74 15.28
N LEU A 27 -17.47 -110.51 15.33
CA LEU A 27 -16.83 -109.36 14.72
C LEU A 27 -17.03 -109.32 13.20
N LYS A 28 -16.86 -110.44 12.51
CA LYS A 28 -17.09 -110.52 11.06
C LYS A 28 -18.56 -110.30 10.67
N MET A 29 -19.51 -110.75 11.48
CA MET A 29 -20.96 -110.57 11.23
C MET A 29 -21.42 -109.12 11.38
N ILE A 30 -20.65 -108.24 12.06
CA ILE A 30 -20.93 -106.80 12.06
C ILE A 30 -20.76 -106.22 10.65
N PHE A 31 -19.69 -106.61 9.96
CA PHE A 31 -19.35 -106.07 8.64
C PHE A 31 -19.94 -106.87 7.48
N LYS A 32 -20.01 -108.21 7.58
CA LYS A 32 -20.39 -109.11 6.48
C LYS A 32 -21.64 -109.92 6.80
N GLU A 33 -22.48 -110.15 5.79
CA GLU A 33 -23.62 -111.04 5.89
C GLU A 33 -23.21 -112.51 5.73
N TYR A 34 -23.77 -113.37 6.58
CA TYR A 34 -23.61 -114.82 6.51
C TYR A 34 -25.01 -115.47 6.56
N GLY A 35 -25.66 -115.54 5.39
CA GLY A 35 -27.06 -116.01 5.28
C GLY A 35 -28.05 -114.95 5.81
N PRO A 36 -29.12 -115.33 6.53
CA PRO A 36 -30.11 -114.36 7.05
C PRO A 36 -29.61 -113.54 8.26
N LEU A 37 -28.35 -113.70 8.66
CA LEU A 37 -27.75 -113.09 9.85
C LEU A 37 -26.49 -112.30 9.49
N GLY A 38 -26.24 -111.19 10.17
CA GLY A 38 -25.08 -110.30 9.95
C GLY A 38 -25.37 -109.08 9.07
N GLY A 39 -24.32 -108.38 8.65
CA GLY A 39 -24.38 -107.16 7.84
C GLY A 39 -25.00 -105.95 8.56
N VAL A 40 -24.71 -105.80 9.86
CA VAL A 40 -25.29 -104.73 10.69
C VAL A 40 -24.94 -103.36 10.14
N VAL A 41 -23.68 -103.16 9.69
CA VAL A 41 -23.18 -101.89 9.16
C VAL A 41 -23.96 -101.39 7.94
N ILE A 42 -24.31 -102.28 7.00
CA ILE A 42 -25.10 -101.91 5.81
C ILE A 42 -26.52 -101.51 6.22
N LYS A 43 -27.12 -102.26 7.17
CA LYS A 43 -28.50 -102.03 7.64
C LYS A 43 -28.66 -100.74 8.46
N THR A 44 -27.57 -100.16 8.95
CA THR A 44 -27.56 -98.93 9.76
C THR A 44 -26.70 -97.83 9.14
N LYS A 45 -26.52 -97.83 7.81
CA LYS A 45 -25.66 -96.89 7.07
C LYS A 45 -26.03 -95.43 7.32
N GLU A 46 -27.29 -95.04 7.10
CA GLU A 46 -27.75 -93.65 7.24
C GLU A 46 -27.54 -93.13 8.67
N GLU A 47 -27.93 -93.92 9.68
CA GLU A 47 -27.74 -93.56 11.09
C GLU A 47 -26.26 -93.41 11.47
N PHE A 48 -25.37 -94.18 10.84
CA PHE A 48 -23.93 -94.04 11.03
C PHE A 48 -23.39 -92.76 10.39
N ILE A 49 -23.84 -92.42 9.19
CA ILE A 49 -23.46 -91.18 8.48
C ILE A 49 -23.85 -89.96 9.32
N ASP A 50 -25.08 -89.92 9.83
CA ASP A 50 -25.55 -88.83 10.69
C ASP A 50 -24.70 -88.74 11.98
N SER A 51 -24.56 -89.86 12.69
CA SER A 51 -23.86 -89.89 13.98
C SER A 51 -22.38 -89.54 13.86
N ILE A 52 -21.71 -89.97 12.78
CA ILE A 52 -20.29 -89.67 12.57
C ILE A 52 -20.07 -88.25 12.07
N SER A 53 -20.97 -87.70 11.26
CA SER A 53 -20.87 -86.33 10.75
C SER A 53 -21.12 -85.30 11.85
N ASP A 54 -22.13 -85.53 12.70
CA ASP A 54 -22.39 -84.70 13.88
C ASP A 54 -21.24 -84.73 14.88
N LEU A 55 -20.65 -85.91 15.10
CA LEU A 55 -19.50 -86.10 15.99
C LEU A 55 -18.27 -85.34 15.45
N VAL A 56 -18.02 -85.45 14.15
CA VAL A 56 -16.89 -84.76 13.52
C VAL A 56 -16.99 -83.27 13.71
N GLU A 57 -18.17 -82.67 13.51
CA GLU A 57 -18.33 -81.25 13.77
C GLU A 57 -18.26 -80.93 15.27
N ARG A 58 -19.06 -81.59 16.10
CA ARG A 58 -19.17 -81.26 17.53
C ARG A 58 -17.86 -81.40 18.28
N ASP A 59 -17.16 -82.52 18.09
CA ASP A 59 -16.07 -82.95 18.99
C ASP A 59 -14.67 -82.94 18.34
N LEU A 60 -14.55 -82.80 17.01
CA LEU A 60 -13.25 -82.92 16.30
C LEU A 60 -12.88 -81.68 15.48
N ILE A 61 -13.75 -81.23 14.59
CA ILE A 61 -13.53 -80.16 13.61
C ILE A 61 -14.70 -79.18 13.69
N ASN A 62 -14.56 -78.13 14.51
CA ASN A 62 -15.52 -77.04 14.66
C ASN A 62 -14.84 -75.68 14.52
N HIS A 63 -15.62 -74.60 14.61
CA HIS A 63 -15.14 -73.23 14.54
C HIS A 63 -14.02 -72.93 15.57
N GLN A 64 -13.99 -73.59 16.74
CA GLN A 64 -12.95 -73.36 17.76
C GLN A 64 -11.64 -74.05 17.38
N THR A 65 -11.71 -75.31 16.96
CA THR A 65 -10.53 -76.09 16.56
C THR A 65 -9.94 -75.59 15.24
N LEU A 66 -10.78 -75.12 14.32
CA LEU A 66 -10.34 -74.56 13.04
C LEU A 66 -9.75 -73.14 13.15
N LYS A 67 -10.08 -72.36 14.19
CA LYS A 67 -9.62 -70.97 14.35
C LYS A 67 -8.10 -70.84 14.36
N GLU A 68 -7.41 -71.75 15.03
CA GLU A 68 -5.95 -71.80 15.07
C GLU A 68 -5.36 -72.22 13.73
N GLU A 69 -6.06 -73.11 13.00
CA GLU A 69 -5.65 -73.60 11.68
C GLU A 69 -5.77 -72.53 10.59
N PHE A 70 -6.83 -71.72 10.62
CA PHE A 70 -6.98 -70.57 9.73
C PHE A 70 -5.91 -69.49 9.93
N SER A 71 -5.31 -69.47 11.11
CA SER A 71 -4.23 -68.53 11.43
C SER A 71 -2.85 -68.99 10.94
N ARG A 72 -2.73 -70.24 10.45
CA ARG A 72 -1.46 -70.82 10.01
C ARG A 72 -0.93 -70.16 8.73
N PRO A 73 0.40 -70.04 8.57
CA PRO A 73 1.00 -69.43 7.40
C PRO A 73 0.56 -70.10 6.08
N GLU A 74 0.49 -71.43 6.05
CA GLU A 74 0.13 -72.20 4.86
C GLU A 74 -1.34 -71.98 4.44
N PHE A 75 -2.27 -71.90 5.41
CA PHE A 75 -3.66 -71.56 5.13
C PHE A 75 -3.78 -70.12 4.64
N LYS A 76 -3.15 -69.17 5.35
CA LYS A 76 -3.12 -67.75 4.97
C LYS A 76 -2.62 -67.53 3.55
N GLU A 77 -1.53 -68.19 3.17
CA GLU A 77 -0.98 -68.08 1.82
C GLU A 77 -1.96 -68.57 0.75
N ASN A 78 -2.58 -69.75 0.95
CA ASN A 78 -3.55 -70.29 0.00
C ASN A 78 -4.86 -69.48 -0.03
N PHE A 79 -5.27 -68.92 1.10
CA PHE A 79 -6.43 -68.04 1.22
C PHE A 79 -6.20 -66.70 0.52
N THR A 80 -5.05 -66.05 0.75
CA THR A 80 -4.63 -64.84 0.03
C THR A 80 -4.52 -65.10 -1.47
N ARG A 81 -4.00 -66.27 -1.90
CA ARG A 81 -3.99 -66.66 -3.32
C ARG A 81 -5.41 -66.76 -3.89
N SER A 82 -6.34 -67.35 -3.14
CA SER A 82 -7.76 -67.45 -3.53
C SER A 82 -8.41 -66.06 -3.66
N LEU A 83 -8.14 -65.15 -2.73
CA LEU A 83 -8.65 -63.77 -2.80
C LEU A 83 -8.02 -62.98 -3.96
N ASN A 84 -6.75 -63.21 -4.26
CA ASN A 84 -6.06 -62.63 -5.40
C ASN A 84 -6.66 -63.11 -6.73
N ASP A 85 -6.90 -64.42 -6.88
CA ASP A 85 -7.57 -65.00 -8.05
C ASP A 85 -9.01 -64.48 -8.17
N PHE A 86 -9.71 -64.31 -7.05
CA PHE A 86 -11.04 -63.70 -6.99
C PHE A 86 -11.03 -62.30 -7.62
N LEU A 87 -10.17 -61.40 -7.13
CA LEU A 87 -10.11 -60.02 -7.62
C LEU A 87 -9.59 -59.90 -9.07
N ASN A 88 -8.61 -60.74 -9.44
CA ASN A 88 -7.88 -60.57 -10.70
C ASN A 88 -8.35 -61.44 -11.85
N ILE A 89 -8.99 -62.57 -11.56
CA ILE A 89 -9.43 -63.52 -12.59
C ILE A 89 -10.97 -63.56 -12.61
N TYR A 90 -11.60 -63.95 -11.50
CA TYR A 90 -13.03 -64.27 -11.51
C TYR A 90 -13.93 -63.04 -11.49
N LEU A 91 -13.58 -61.99 -10.75
CA LEU A 91 -14.31 -60.72 -10.78
C LEU A 91 -14.13 -60.02 -12.13
N ASP A 92 -12.94 -60.15 -12.73
CA ASP A 92 -12.63 -59.62 -14.07
C ASP A 92 -13.43 -60.26 -15.19
N GLN A 93 -13.52 -61.58 -15.19
CA GLN A 93 -14.33 -62.29 -16.18
C GLN A 93 -15.81 -61.93 -16.05
N ARG A 94 -16.33 -61.80 -14.83
CA ARG A 94 -17.76 -61.58 -14.59
C ARG A 94 -18.21 -60.13 -14.86
N THR A 95 -17.34 -59.15 -14.60
CA THR A 95 -17.64 -57.73 -14.81
C THR A 95 -17.34 -57.24 -16.23
N LYS A 96 -16.62 -58.02 -17.04
CA LYS A 96 -16.27 -57.68 -18.43
C LYS A 96 -17.50 -57.54 -19.33
N GLU A 97 -18.52 -58.35 -19.13
CA GLU A 97 -19.71 -58.36 -19.99
C GLU A 97 -20.86 -57.49 -19.46
N VAL A 98 -20.64 -56.80 -18.32
CA VAL A 98 -21.66 -55.95 -17.69
C VAL A 98 -21.41 -54.50 -18.09
N ILE A 99 -22.38 -53.87 -18.75
CA ILE A 99 -22.33 -52.45 -19.09
C ILE A 99 -22.83 -51.64 -17.89
N LEU A 100 -22.24 -50.47 -17.63
CA LEU A 100 -22.61 -49.63 -16.50
C LEU A 100 -24.07 -49.16 -16.52
N SER A 101 -24.57 -48.76 -17.70
CA SER A 101 -25.97 -48.35 -17.87
C SER A 101 -26.98 -49.50 -17.69
N ASP A 102 -26.55 -50.76 -17.72
CA ASP A 102 -27.41 -51.91 -17.45
C ASP A 102 -27.60 -52.17 -15.94
N LEU A 103 -26.88 -51.45 -15.07
CA LEU A 103 -27.07 -51.55 -13.63
C LEU A 103 -28.47 -51.06 -13.24
N PRO A 104 -29.15 -51.73 -12.29
CA PRO A 104 -30.36 -51.20 -11.68
C PRO A 104 -30.12 -49.76 -11.19
N GLY A 105 -31.13 -48.89 -11.25
CA GLY A 105 -31.04 -47.53 -10.71
C GLY A 105 -29.89 -46.66 -11.26
N TRP A 106 -29.31 -46.96 -12.43
CA TRP A 106 -28.13 -46.27 -12.97
C TRP A 106 -28.26 -44.74 -12.98
N GLU A 107 -29.34 -44.19 -13.55
CA GLU A 107 -29.52 -42.73 -13.67
C GLU A 107 -29.49 -42.04 -12.29
N GLU A 108 -30.21 -42.60 -11.31
CA GLU A 108 -30.31 -42.06 -9.94
C GLU A 108 -28.96 -42.16 -9.20
N ASN A 109 -28.28 -43.30 -9.34
CA ASN A 109 -26.96 -43.51 -8.75
C ASN A 109 -25.88 -42.64 -9.40
N TYR A 110 -25.92 -42.47 -10.72
CA TYR A 110 -25.00 -41.60 -11.44
C TYR A 110 -25.21 -40.13 -11.07
N GLU A 111 -26.47 -39.68 -10.94
CA GLU A 111 -26.77 -38.33 -10.49
C GLU A 111 -26.21 -38.05 -9.08
N LEU A 112 -26.34 -39.04 -8.19
CA LEU A 112 -25.76 -39.01 -6.84
C LEU A 112 -24.22 -38.93 -6.88
N LEU A 113 -23.57 -39.76 -7.70
CA LEU A 113 -22.12 -39.75 -7.90
C LEU A 113 -21.63 -38.43 -8.52
N ALA A 114 -22.31 -37.91 -9.53
CA ALA A 114 -21.96 -36.64 -10.17
C ALA A 114 -22.06 -35.46 -9.20
N SER A 115 -23.08 -35.45 -8.32
CA SER A 115 -23.18 -34.45 -7.26
C SER A 115 -22.08 -34.58 -6.22
N LEU A 116 -21.70 -35.80 -5.84
CA LEU A 116 -20.59 -36.05 -4.92
C LEU A 116 -19.26 -35.56 -5.51
N LEU A 117 -18.95 -35.97 -6.74
CA LEU A 117 -17.76 -35.57 -7.48
C LEU A 117 -17.67 -34.05 -7.65
N GLY A 118 -18.78 -33.38 -7.99
CA GLY A 118 -18.83 -31.92 -8.13
C GLY A 118 -18.57 -31.17 -6.82
N ASN A 119 -19.04 -31.71 -5.69
CA ASN A 119 -18.77 -31.14 -4.37
C ASN A 119 -17.31 -31.36 -3.94
N SER A 120 -16.81 -32.59 -4.09
CA SER A 120 -15.45 -32.97 -3.72
C SER A 120 -14.41 -32.25 -4.58
N SER A 121 -14.62 -32.13 -5.90
CA SER A 121 -13.66 -31.47 -6.79
C SER A 121 -13.46 -30.00 -6.42
N VAL A 122 -14.53 -29.26 -6.09
CA VAL A 122 -14.43 -27.85 -5.68
C VAL A 122 -13.76 -27.70 -4.32
N LYS A 123 -14.01 -28.63 -3.39
CA LYS A 123 -13.40 -28.62 -2.06
C LYS A 123 -11.91 -28.93 -2.12
N VAL A 124 -11.51 -29.96 -2.88
CA VAL A 124 -10.09 -30.28 -3.13
C VAL A 124 -9.39 -29.10 -3.82
N LEU A 125 -10.01 -28.50 -4.84
CA LEU A 125 -9.45 -27.31 -5.50
C LEU A 125 -9.29 -26.14 -4.53
N GLN A 126 -10.23 -25.92 -3.61
CA GLN A 126 -10.14 -24.85 -2.62
C GLN A 126 -8.95 -25.05 -1.68
N GLU A 127 -8.77 -26.24 -1.12
CA GLU A 127 -7.61 -26.58 -0.27
C GLU A 127 -6.29 -26.43 -1.04
N ILE A 128 -6.24 -26.89 -2.29
CA ILE A 128 -5.07 -26.71 -3.17
C ILE A 128 -4.77 -25.21 -3.35
N THR A 129 -5.77 -24.40 -3.71
CA THR A 129 -5.52 -22.97 -3.97
C THR A 129 -5.22 -22.19 -2.71
N GLU A 130 -5.73 -22.60 -1.55
CA GLU A 130 -5.37 -22.02 -0.25
C GLU A 130 -3.92 -22.35 0.12
N TYR A 131 -3.45 -23.57 -0.14
CA TYR A 131 -2.03 -23.90 0.01
C TYR A 131 -1.16 -23.05 -0.92
N LEU A 132 -1.55 -22.96 -2.20
CA LEU A 132 -0.79 -22.26 -3.23
C LEU A 132 -0.75 -20.75 -3.07
N THR A 133 -1.54 -20.12 -2.20
CA THR A 133 -1.39 -18.67 -1.94
C THR A 133 -0.04 -18.29 -1.34
N LYS A 134 0.74 -19.26 -0.85
CA LYS A 134 2.11 -19.08 -0.36
C LYS A 134 3.16 -19.26 -1.44
N GLU A 135 2.75 -19.76 -2.61
CA GLU A 135 3.61 -20.11 -3.73
C GLU A 135 3.51 -19.06 -4.83
N LYS A 136 4.48 -19.11 -5.76
CA LYS A 136 4.56 -18.22 -6.91
C LYS A 136 4.14 -18.93 -8.19
N LEU A 137 3.57 -18.19 -9.13
CA LEU A 137 3.13 -18.71 -10.43
C LEU A 137 4.30 -19.25 -11.27
N ASP A 138 5.53 -18.82 -10.98
CA ASP A 138 6.77 -19.28 -11.61
C ASP A 138 7.07 -20.77 -11.44
N LYS A 139 6.43 -21.42 -10.46
CA LYS A 139 6.38 -22.88 -10.36
C LYS A 139 5.59 -23.55 -11.49
N ILE A 140 4.70 -22.82 -12.16
CA ILE A 140 3.86 -23.32 -13.26
C ILE A 140 4.32 -22.79 -14.62
N ILE A 141 4.60 -21.49 -14.72
CA ILE A 141 5.05 -20.82 -15.95
C ILE A 141 6.14 -19.81 -15.61
N SER A 142 7.29 -19.88 -16.28
CA SER A 142 8.43 -19.03 -15.93
C SER A 142 8.10 -17.54 -16.07
N GLN A 143 8.73 -16.69 -15.26
CA GLN A 143 8.49 -15.25 -15.30
C GLN A 143 8.79 -14.63 -16.69
N SER A 144 9.80 -15.14 -17.40
CA SER A 144 10.11 -14.71 -18.77
C SER A 144 9.02 -15.06 -19.77
N GLU A 145 8.40 -16.23 -19.65
CA GLU A 145 7.30 -16.65 -20.53
C GLU A 145 6.03 -15.87 -20.23
N LEU A 146 5.73 -15.66 -18.95
CA LEU A 146 4.60 -14.83 -18.53
C LEU A 146 4.73 -13.38 -19.03
N GLN A 147 5.93 -12.79 -18.93
CA GLN A 147 6.20 -11.45 -19.47
C GLN A 147 6.04 -11.41 -21.00
N SER A 148 6.52 -12.43 -21.71
CA SER A 148 6.37 -12.54 -23.17
C SER A 148 4.90 -12.59 -23.60
N LEU A 149 4.06 -13.33 -22.87
CA LEU A 149 2.62 -13.39 -23.14
C LEU A 149 1.95 -12.03 -22.94
N LEU A 150 2.34 -11.31 -21.89
CA LEU A 150 1.80 -9.98 -21.58
C LEU A 150 2.31 -8.88 -22.52
N GLN A 151 3.48 -9.06 -23.14
CA GLN A 151 4.08 -8.07 -24.03
C GLN A 151 3.24 -7.80 -25.28
N GLU A 152 2.66 -8.82 -25.91
CA GLU A 152 1.81 -8.63 -27.09
C GLU A 152 0.56 -7.82 -26.75
N ILE A 153 -0.03 -8.10 -25.59
CA ILE A 153 -1.20 -7.39 -25.07
C ILE A 153 -0.83 -5.95 -24.72
N TYR A 154 0.33 -5.75 -24.09
CA TYR A 154 0.87 -4.42 -23.83
C TYR A 154 0.98 -3.59 -25.12
N LEU A 155 1.58 -4.13 -26.19
CA LEU A 155 1.71 -3.42 -27.47
C LEU A 155 0.34 -3.05 -28.06
N LYS A 156 -0.61 -3.99 -28.06
CA LYS A 156 -1.99 -3.72 -28.49
C LYS A 156 -2.67 -2.64 -27.65
N THR A 157 -2.38 -2.60 -26.35
CA THR A 157 -2.90 -1.59 -25.42
C THR A 157 -2.29 -0.22 -25.68
N ILE A 158 -0.99 -0.14 -25.99
CA ILE A 158 -0.33 1.12 -26.37
C ILE A 158 -0.91 1.68 -27.66
N ASP A 159 -1.16 0.84 -28.66
CA ASP A 159 -1.79 1.29 -29.92
C ASP A 159 -3.22 1.81 -29.68
N GLU A 160 -3.98 1.20 -28.77
CA GLU A 160 -5.30 1.70 -28.38
C GLU A 160 -5.22 3.01 -27.58
N ALA A 161 -4.25 3.12 -26.68
CA ALA A 161 -4.01 4.33 -25.90
C ALA A 161 -3.68 5.52 -26.81
N GLU A 162 -2.89 5.32 -27.87
CA GLU A 162 -2.58 6.33 -28.88
C GLU A 162 -3.83 6.77 -29.65
N GLN A 163 -4.69 5.83 -30.06
CA GLN A 163 -5.94 6.15 -30.75
C GLN A 163 -6.94 6.91 -29.88
N LYS A 164 -6.94 6.65 -28.57
CA LYS A 164 -7.82 7.31 -27.60
C LYS A 164 -7.30 8.65 -27.07
N GLY A 165 -6.06 9.03 -27.42
CA GLY A 165 -5.43 10.23 -26.87
C GLY A 165 -5.18 10.14 -25.35
N SER A 166 -4.93 8.93 -24.84
CA SER A 166 -4.79 8.67 -23.40
C SER A 166 -3.69 9.50 -22.74
N LEU A 167 -2.61 9.86 -23.45
CA LEU A 167 -1.60 10.77 -22.92
C LEU A 167 -2.15 12.16 -22.58
N GLU A 168 -3.07 12.70 -23.38
CA GLU A 168 -3.72 13.98 -23.06
C GLU A 168 -4.53 13.87 -21.77
N ASN A 169 -5.28 12.77 -21.60
CA ASN A 169 -6.08 12.51 -20.39
C ASN A 169 -5.19 12.38 -19.14
N VAL A 170 -4.08 11.65 -19.25
CA VAL A 170 -3.12 11.49 -18.15
C VAL A 170 -2.45 12.83 -17.82
N SER A 171 -1.97 13.57 -18.81
CA SER A 171 -1.37 14.91 -18.61
C SER A 171 -2.34 15.87 -17.93
N LEU A 172 -3.62 15.86 -18.34
CA LEU A 172 -4.66 16.66 -17.71
C LEU A 172 -4.92 16.27 -16.27
N GLY A 173 -4.93 14.97 -15.98
CA GLY A 173 -5.07 14.46 -14.63
C GLY A 173 -3.94 14.92 -13.72
N LEU A 174 -2.69 14.74 -14.16
CA LEU A 174 -1.49 15.20 -13.45
C LEU A 174 -1.54 16.70 -13.18
N TYR A 175 -1.94 17.49 -14.17
CA TYR A 175 -2.11 18.93 -14.00
C TYR A 175 -3.14 19.27 -12.92
N GLN A 176 -4.30 18.61 -12.91
CA GLN A 176 -5.32 18.88 -11.89
C GLN A 176 -4.85 18.52 -10.47
N GLU A 177 -4.00 17.50 -10.33
CA GLU A 177 -3.41 17.11 -9.04
C GLU A 177 -2.34 18.12 -8.57
N LEU A 178 -1.55 18.67 -9.50
CA LEU A 178 -0.40 19.54 -9.19
C LEU A 178 -0.67 21.04 -9.27
N LYS A 179 -1.75 21.49 -9.93
CA LYS A 179 -2.00 22.91 -10.27
C LYS A 179 -1.91 23.88 -9.10
N ASP A 180 -2.31 23.45 -7.90
CA ASP A 180 -2.37 24.27 -6.69
C ASP A 180 -1.10 24.21 -5.83
N LYS A 181 -0.14 23.34 -6.21
CA LYS A 181 1.15 23.20 -5.54
C LYS A 181 2.09 24.31 -5.99
N LYS A 182 2.85 24.86 -5.05
CA LYS A 182 3.86 25.88 -5.36
C LYS A 182 5.09 25.28 -6.02
N LEU A 183 5.79 26.04 -6.85
CA LEU A 183 7.06 25.62 -7.46
C LEU A 183 8.10 25.22 -6.41
N GLU A 184 8.17 25.89 -5.26
CA GLU A 184 9.06 25.52 -4.15
C GLU A 184 8.76 24.14 -3.55
N GLN A 185 7.54 23.64 -3.72
CA GLN A 185 7.10 22.31 -3.26
C GLN A 185 7.33 21.25 -4.34
N LEU A 186 7.29 21.65 -5.60
CA LEU A 186 7.47 20.74 -6.74
C LEU A 186 8.94 20.53 -7.07
N LEU A 187 9.75 21.60 -7.00
CA LEU A 187 11.16 21.60 -7.35
C LEU A 187 12.05 21.25 -6.16
N SER A 188 13.11 20.49 -6.41
CA SER A 188 14.12 20.20 -5.39
C SER A 188 14.93 21.43 -4.99
N SER A 189 15.45 21.44 -3.75
CA SER A 189 16.27 22.56 -3.26
C SER A 189 17.53 22.79 -4.12
N GLU A 190 18.07 21.71 -4.68
CA GLU A 190 19.23 21.74 -5.56
C GLU A 190 18.88 22.35 -6.92
N LEU A 191 17.78 21.93 -7.54
CA LEU A 191 17.31 22.51 -8.80
C LEU A 191 16.93 23.99 -8.63
N GLN A 192 16.28 24.35 -7.53
CA GLN A 192 15.98 25.74 -7.20
C GLN A 192 17.25 26.60 -7.09
N PHE A 193 18.31 26.06 -6.48
CA PHE A 193 19.59 26.75 -6.37
C PHE A 193 20.27 26.93 -7.74
N GLU A 194 20.30 25.89 -8.56
CA GLU A 194 20.87 25.96 -9.90
C GLU A 194 20.06 26.88 -10.83
N LEU A 195 18.74 26.91 -10.71
CA LEU A 195 17.88 27.86 -11.42
C LEU A 195 18.20 29.31 -11.02
N LYS A 196 18.37 29.58 -9.72
CA LYS A 196 18.80 30.90 -9.22
C LYS A 196 20.18 31.26 -9.77
N ASN A 197 21.13 30.33 -9.81
CA ASN A 197 22.46 30.55 -10.37
C ASN A 197 22.43 30.83 -11.88
N PHE A 198 21.58 30.12 -12.62
CA PHE A 198 21.36 30.36 -14.04
C PHE A 198 20.76 31.75 -14.28
N MET A 199 19.73 32.14 -13.52
CA MET A 199 19.13 33.48 -13.58
C MET A 199 20.15 34.58 -13.25
N LYS A 200 20.95 34.39 -12.19
CA LYS A 200 21.99 35.35 -11.77
C LYS A 200 22.98 35.62 -12.89
N GLU A 201 23.44 34.57 -13.56
CA GLU A 201 24.40 34.71 -14.64
C GLU A 201 23.79 35.34 -15.90
N GLY A 202 22.56 34.94 -16.28
CA GLY A 202 21.84 35.56 -17.37
C GLY A 202 21.64 37.06 -17.15
N ILE A 203 21.14 37.44 -15.98
CA ILE A 203 20.92 38.85 -15.60
C ILE A 203 22.23 39.61 -15.56
N SER A 204 23.31 39.02 -15.04
CA SER A 204 24.65 39.63 -15.02
C SER A 204 25.18 39.92 -16.43
N PHE A 205 25.01 38.99 -17.37
CA PHE A 205 25.38 39.22 -18.77
C PHE A 205 24.56 40.33 -19.41
N PHE A 206 23.24 40.34 -19.19
CA PHE A 206 22.38 41.44 -19.65
C PHE A 206 22.80 42.77 -19.04
N ALA A 207 23.17 42.81 -17.76
CA ALA A 207 23.63 44.00 -17.05
C ALA A 207 24.91 44.57 -17.62
N GLU A 208 25.93 43.73 -17.76
CA GLU A 208 27.24 44.10 -18.29
C GLU A 208 27.08 44.64 -19.71
N ASN A 209 26.27 43.97 -20.54
CA ASN A 209 26.07 44.39 -21.92
C ASN A 209 25.23 45.69 -21.99
N TYR A 210 24.20 45.86 -21.17
CA TYR A 210 23.39 47.08 -21.10
C TYR A 210 24.20 48.32 -20.68
N GLN A 211 25.11 48.18 -19.70
CA GLN A 211 25.97 49.29 -19.27
C GLN A 211 26.89 49.79 -20.39
N ASN A 212 27.27 48.91 -21.31
CA ASN A 212 28.15 49.21 -22.44
C ASN A 212 27.42 49.76 -23.67
N LEU A 213 26.08 49.83 -23.67
CA LEU A 213 25.30 50.40 -24.79
C LEU A 213 25.41 51.94 -24.82
N ASP A 214 25.46 52.50 -26.04
CA ASP A 214 25.31 53.95 -26.27
C ASP A 214 23.86 54.43 -26.04
N GLN A 215 23.64 55.74 -26.06
CA GLN A 215 22.34 56.34 -25.75
C GLN A 215 21.22 55.95 -26.73
N GLN A 216 21.53 55.79 -28.02
CA GLN A 216 20.56 55.38 -29.03
C GLN A 216 20.21 53.90 -28.83
N SER A 217 21.21 53.04 -28.66
CA SER A 217 21.04 51.61 -28.39
C SER A 217 20.29 51.33 -27.08
N ARG A 218 20.46 52.16 -26.04
CA ARG A 218 19.67 52.07 -24.79
C ARG A 218 18.21 52.45 -24.99
N THR A 219 17.91 53.36 -25.92
CA THR A 219 16.52 53.73 -26.25
C THR A 219 15.84 52.58 -27.00
N GLU A 220 16.53 52.01 -27.99
CA GLU A 220 16.05 50.82 -28.70
C GLU A 220 15.89 49.61 -27.77
N PHE A 221 16.82 49.39 -26.83
CA PHE A 221 16.67 48.38 -25.78
C PHE A 221 15.42 48.61 -24.94
N LYS A 222 15.15 49.86 -24.52
CA LYS A 222 13.95 50.23 -23.76
C LYS A 222 12.69 49.89 -24.57
N ASP A 223 12.63 50.27 -25.83
CA ASP A 223 11.47 50.01 -26.69
C ASP A 223 11.27 48.50 -26.93
N LYS A 224 12.35 47.74 -27.14
CA LYS A 224 12.27 46.29 -27.32
C LYS A 224 11.86 45.54 -26.05
N ILE A 225 12.20 46.06 -24.87
CA ILE A 225 11.72 45.51 -23.58
C ILE A 225 10.23 45.84 -23.38
N LYS A 226 9.76 47.01 -23.84
CA LYS A 226 8.31 47.33 -23.83
C LYS A 226 7.53 46.31 -24.64
N GLU A 227 8.02 46.02 -25.84
CA GLU A 227 7.44 45.01 -26.74
C GLU A 227 7.52 43.60 -26.13
N LEU A 228 8.70 43.21 -25.61
CA LEU A 228 8.93 41.85 -25.08
C LEU A 228 7.93 41.42 -24.01
N PHE A 229 7.64 42.30 -23.05
CA PHE A 229 6.77 42.01 -21.91
C PHE A 229 5.37 42.62 -22.08
N ASN A 230 5.04 43.14 -23.27
CA ASN A 230 3.81 43.89 -23.54
C ASN A 230 3.46 44.88 -22.41
N LEU A 231 4.41 45.76 -22.06
CA LEU A 231 4.31 46.61 -20.87
C LEU A 231 3.12 47.59 -20.91
N GLU A 232 2.61 47.89 -22.10
CA GLU A 232 1.39 48.68 -22.28
C GLU A 232 0.16 47.91 -21.78
N ASN A 233 0.01 46.65 -22.20
CA ASN A 233 -1.10 45.81 -21.72
C ASN A 233 -0.98 45.54 -20.22
N LEU A 234 0.22 45.21 -19.73
CA LEU A 234 0.46 44.98 -18.30
C LEU A 234 0.14 46.23 -17.45
N ALA A 235 0.54 47.42 -17.91
CA ALA A 235 0.21 48.68 -17.23
C ALA A 235 -1.31 48.95 -17.26
N GLY A 236 -1.98 48.63 -18.36
CA GLY A 236 -3.44 48.70 -18.48
C GLY A 236 -4.16 47.75 -17.52
N SER A 237 -3.76 46.48 -17.45
CA SER A 237 -4.35 45.50 -16.52
C SER A 237 -4.12 45.88 -15.06
N LEU A 238 -2.90 46.31 -14.70
CA LEU A 238 -2.61 46.85 -13.37
C LEU A 238 -3.53 48.03 -13.04
N MET A 239 -3.85 48.87 -14.02
CA MET A 239 -4.76 50.01 -13.85
C MET A 239 -6.22 49.60 -13.64
N GLU A 240 -6.67 48.50 -14.23
CA GLU A 240 -8.00 47.95 -13.95
C GLU A 240 -8.06 47.36 -12.53
N GLU A 241 -7.07 46.56 -12.14
CA GLU A 241 -7.00 45.97 -10.80
C GLU A 241 -6.90 47.04 -9.69
N LEU A 242 -6.07 48.09 -9.88
CA LEU A 242 -5.95 49.21 -8.94
C LEU A 242 -7.26 50.00 -8.76
N LYS A 243 -8.17 49.96 -9.74
CA LYS A 243 -9.48 50.61 -9.62
C LYS A 243 -10.43 49.85 -8.70
N GLU A 244 -10.27 48.54 -8.58
CA GLU A 244 -11.21 47.70 -7.85
C GLU A 244 -10.87 47.59 -6.35
N ILE A 245 -9.59 47.71 -5.98
CA ILE A 245 -9.11 47.54 -4.60
C ILE A 245 -9.52 48.69 -3.69
N LYS A 246 -10.07 48.38 -2.51
CA LYS A 246 -10.35 49.36 -1.44
C LYS A 246 -9.16 49.54 -0.50
N ILE A 247 -9.10 50.69 0.17
CA ILE A 247 -8.09 50.93 1.21
C ILE A 247 -8.16 49.85 2.31
N SER A 248 -9.36 49.44 2.72
CA SER A 248 -9.57 48.41 3.74
C SER A 248 -9.01 47.03 3.38
N ASP A 249 -8.80 46.75 2.09
CA ASP A 249 -8.31 45.45 1.62
C ASP A 249 -6.79 45.31 1.80
N LEU A 250 -6.08 46.43 1.97
CA LEU A 250 -4.61 46.47 2.11
C LEU A 250 -4.15 46.35 3.58
N PHE A 251 -4.96 46.82 4.53
CA PHE A 251 -4.60 46.92 5.94
C PHE A 251 -5.25 45.83 6.80
N LYS A 252 -4.71 45.61 8.00
CA LYS A 252 -5.29 44.67 8.99
C LYS A 252 -6.71 45.07 9.38
N THR A 253 -7.41 44.15 10.05
CA THR A 253 -8.80 44.40 10.47
C THR A 253 -8.90 45.61 11.41
N ALA A 254 -10.06 46.26 11.47
CA ALA A 254 -10.28 47.43 12.32
C ALA A 254 -9.87 47.20 13.79
N ALA A 255 -10.08 45.97 14.31
CA ALA A 255 -9.69 45.61 15.67
C ALA A 255 -8.17 45.57 15.89
N GLU A 256 -7.41 45.09 14.89
CA GLU A 256 -5.95 45.02 14.93
C GLU A 256 -5.31 46.40 14.71
N LEU A 257 -5.91 47.23 13.86
CA LEU A 257 -5.48 48.63 13.68
C LEU A 257 -5.75 49.47 14.93
N ASP A 258 -6.83 49.21 15.67
CA ASP A 258 -7.09 49.82 16.97
C ASP A 258 -6.01 49.43 18.00
N GLU A 259 -5.51 48.19 17.98
CA GLU A 259 -4.38 47.75 18.81
C GLU A 259 -3.08 48.46 18.41
N LEU A 260 -2.81 48.63 17.10
CA LEU A 260 -1.67 49.38 16.58
C LEU A 260 -1.71 50.85 17.06
N LYS A 261 -2.90 51.47 17.01
CA LYS A 261 -3.16 52.83 17.52
C LYS A 261 -2.89 52.93 19.04
N GLN A 262 -3.27 51.93 19.82
CA GLN A 262 -3.00 51.90 21.27
C GLN A 262 -1.51 51.73 21.59
N ASN A 263 -0.79 50.94 20.79
CA ASN A 263 0.63 50.68 20.96
C ASN A 263 1.54 51.84 20.49
N LYS A 264 0.96 52.91 19.90
CA LYS A 264 1.68 54.12 19.44
C LYS A 264 2.84 53.81 18.48
N ILE A 265 2.75 52.69 17.75
CA ILE A 265 3.79 52.27 16.80
C ILE A 265 3.88 53.30 15.68
N LEU A 266 2.73 53.74 15.15
CA LEU A 266 2.69 54.81 14.15
C LEU A 266 3.30 56.12 14.68
N GLN A 267 2.94 56.54 15.91
CA GLN A 267 3.56 57.70 16.55
C GLN A 267 5.09 57.61 16.66
N LYS A 268 5.61 56.44 17.05
CA LYS A 268 7.03 56.17 17.19
C LYS A 268 7.73 56.24 15.83
N THR A 269 7.20 55.56 14.82
CA THR A 269 7.74 55.57 13.45
C THR A 269 7.74 56.98 12.87
N LEU A 270 6.65 57.75 13.01
CA LEU A 270 6.59 59.14 12.58
C LEU A 270 7.60 60.02 13.32
N SER A 271 7.81 59.80 14.61
CA SER A 271 8.81 60.53 15.39
C SER A 271 10.21 60.31 14.83
N GLU A 272 10.58 59.07 14.51
CA GLU A 272 11.90 58.74 13.94
C GLU A 272 12.05 59.28 12.51
N ILE A 273 11.03 59.17 11.66
CA ILE A 273 11.05 59.76 10.31
C ILE A 273 11.25 61.28 10.37
N LEU A 274 10.56 61.96 11.28
CA LEU A 274 10.71 63.41 11.46
C LEU A 274 12.08 63.81 12.04
N LEU A 275 12.67 62.97 12.89
CA LEU A 275 14.05 63.17 13.38
C LEU A 275 15.06 62.99 12.24
N ASN A 276 14.89 61.97 11.40
CA ASN A 276 15.72 61.74 10.21
C ASN A 276 15.58 62.88 9.20
N LEU A 277 14.36 63.39 8.99
CA LEU A 277 14.11 64.60 8.20
C LEU A 277 14.87 65.81 8.74
N LYS A 278 14.82 66.02 10.07
CA LYS A 278 15.55 67.11 10.71
C LYS A 278 17.06 66.98 10.48
N ILE A 279 17.62 65.79 10.69
CA ILE A 279 19.05 65.51 10.50
C ILE A 279 19.47 65.83 9.06
N GLU A 280 18.68 65.40 8.09
CA GLU A 280 19.04 65.57 6.69
C GLU A 280 18.89 67.01 6.20
N VAL A 281 17.89 67.74 6.71
CA VAL A 281 17.80 69.18 6.48
C VAL A 281 18.96 69.92 7.16
N ASP A 282 19.35 69.55 8.39
CA ASP A 282 20.47 70.16 9.13
C ASP A 282 21.82 69.97 8.41
N ASN A 283 21.99 68.85 7.70
CA ASN A 283 23.18 68.52 6.91
C ASN A 283 23.16 69.06 5.48
N SER A 284 22.06 69.69 5.06
CA SER A 284 21.88 70.18 3.69
C SER A 284 22.14 71.69 3.56
N ASP A 285 22.44 72.13 2.32
CA ASP A 285 22.51 73.55 1.95
C ASP A 285 21.12 74.11 1.54
N LEU A 286 20.03 73.46 1.92
CA LEU A 286 18.68 73.86 1.54
C LEU A 286 18.30 75.22 2.15
N LYS A 287 17.65 76.06 1.34
CA LYS A 287 17.27 77.45 1.65
C LYS A 287 15.77 77.67 1.54
N ILE A 288 15.27 78.76 2.11
CA ILE A 288 13.86 79.16 2.03
C ILE A 288 13.42 79.31 0.56
N GLU A 289 14.32 79.75 -0.33
CA GLU A 289 14.09 79.78 -1.78
C GLU A 289 13.54 78.45 -2.33
N ASN A 290 13.99 77.31 -1.81
CA ASN A 290 13.57 76.00 -2.28
C ASN A 290 12.10 75.66 -1.94
N LEU A 291 11.46 76.40 -1.02
CA LEU A 291 10.05 76.25 -0.68
C LEU A 291 9.12 77.24 -1.39
N LEU A 292 9.66 78.30 -2.01
CA LEU A 292 8.85 79.39 -2.55
C LEU A 292 8.42 79.12 -4.00
N THR A 293 7.20 79.57 -4.34
CA THR A 293 6.68 79.58 -5.71
C THR A 293 6.69 80.99 -6.26
N GLU A 294 6.82 81.18 -7.58
CA GLU A 294 6.80 82.53 -8.21
C GLU A 294 5.55 83.35 -7.82
N LYS A 295 4.41 82.68 -7.65
CA LYS A 295 3.15 83.31 -7.22
C LYS A 295 3.24 83.81 -5.78
N LEU A 296 3.84 83.02 -4.89
CA LEU A 296 4.04 83.41 -3.49
C LEU A 296 5.08 84.52 -3.36
N GLU A 297 6.15 84.49 -4.16
CA GLU A 297 7.18 85.53 -4.18
C GLU A 297 6.61 86.90 -4.54
N LYS A 298 5.85 87.00 -5.63
CA LYS A 298 5.18 88.25 -6.04
C LYS A 298 4.27 88.79 -4.94
N LYS A 299 3.63 87.89 -4.19
CA LYS A 299 2.76 88.26 -3.08
C LYS A 299 3.55 88.75 -1.88
N ILE A 300 4.65 88.09 -1.50
CA ILE A 300 5.54 88.54 -0.42
C ILE A 300 6.11 89.92 -0.76
N VAL A 301 6.50 90.19 -2.01
CA VAL A 301 6.95 91.54 -2.44
C VAL A 301 5.85 92.58 -2.24
N ALA A 302 4.61 92.28 -2.63
CA ALA A 302 3.48 93.21 -2.45
C ALA A 302 3.22 93.51 -0.97
N ASP A 303 3.20 92.47 -0.14
CA ASP A 303 3.00 92.57 1.31
C ASP A 303 4.15 93.35 1.99
N LEU A 304 5.40 93.11 1.60
CA LEU A 304 6.58 93.87 2.07
C LEU A 304 6.54 95.33 1.61
N THR A 305 6.10 95.61 0.38
CA THR A 305 5.98 96.99 -0.14
C THR A 305 4.99 97.81 0.68
N ALA A 306 3.84 97.21 1.01
CA ALA A 306 2.84 97.83 1.88
C ALA A 306 3.42 98.09 3.29
N LEU A 307 4.13 97.12 3.86
CA LEU A 307 4.75 97.23 5.18
C LEU A 307 5.85 98.30 5.25
N ILE A 308 6.70 98.41 4.22
CA ILE A 308 7.71 99.47 4.11
C ILE A 308 7.05 100.84 4.07
N SER A 309 5.98 100.98 3.30
CA SER A 309 5.21 102.23 3.17
C SER A 309 4.55 102.62 4.50
N GLU A 310 4.00 101.66 5.24
CA GLU A 310 3.42 101.91 6.57
C GLU A 310 4.48 102.23 7.63
N SER A 311 5.67 101.65 7.50
CA SER A 311 6.82 101.90 8.38
C SER A 311 7.43 103.29 8.17
N GLU A 312 7.22 103.93 7.01
CA GLU A 312 7.73 105.26 6.67
C GLU A 312 7.34 106.29 7.74
N THR A 313 6.06 106.35 8.10
CA THR A 313 5.55 107.34 9.06
C THR A 313 6.24 107.20 10.41
N LYS A 314 6.55 105.97 10.83
CA LYS A 314 7.22 105.67 12.09
C LYS A 314 8.70 106.04 12.05
N ILE A 315 9.40 105.68 10.97
CA ILE A 315 10.81 106.05 10.77
C ILE A 315 10.96 107.57 10.73
N LEU A 316 10.08 108.28 10.01
CA LEU A 316 10.08 109.74 9.95
C LEU A 316 9.74 110.38 11.30
N SER A 317 8.83 109.79 12.09
CA SER A 317 8.51 110.26 13.44
C SER A 317 9.65 110.03 14.43
N PHE A 318 10.37 108.91 14.30
CA PHE A 318 11.54 108.59 15.11
C PHE A 318 12.67 109.56 14.83
N LEU A 319 13.00 109.79 13.55
CA LEU A 319 13.99 110.78 13.13
C LEU A 319 13.66 112.20 13.61
N GLU A 320 12.38 112.57 13.63
CA GLU A 320 11.94 113.86 14.18
C GLU A 320 12.18 113.93 15.69
N SER A 321 11.82 112.87 16.42
CA SER A 321 11.97 112.83 17.89
C SER A 321 13.42 112.83 18.35
N GLU A 322 14.34 112.42 17.48
CA GLU A 322 15.77 112.31 17.76
C GLU A 322 16.59 113.36 16.97
N ALA A 323 15.93 114.29 16.29
CA ALA A 323 16.57 115.25 15.40
C ALA A 323 17.60 116.13 16.12
N GLU A 324 17.33 116.50 17.38
CA GLU A 324 18.26 117.32 18.18
C GLU A 324 19.57 116.58 18.47
N ASP A 325 19.49 115.34 18.96
CA ASP A 325 20.64 114.50 19.29
C ASP A 325 21.45 114.15 18.02
N LEU A 326 20.76 113.79 16.93
CA LEU A 326 21.40 113.43 15.66
C LEU A 326 22.06 114.65 14.97
N ASN A 327 21.42 115.81 14.95
CA ASN A 327 22.03 117.03 14.40
C ASN A 327 23.25 117.45 15.21
N ARG A 328 23.20 117.32 16.55
CA ARG A 328 24.36 117.58 17.42
C ARG A 328 25.51 116.64 17.07
N LEU A 329 25.26 115.33 16.96
CA LEU A 329 26.28 114.34 16.60
C LEU A 329 26.93 114.65 15.25
N ILE A 330 26.13 115.03 14.25
CA ILE A 330 26.64 115.37 12.91
C ILE A 330 27.52 116.62 12.96
N LEU A 331 27.04 117.71 13.57
CA LEU A 331 27.77 118.98 13.63
C LEU A 331 29.07 118.88 14.45
N GLU A 332 29.04 118.18 15.59
CA GLU A 332 30.24 117.88 16.37
C GLU A 332 31.25 117.02 15.59
N SER A 333 30.78 116.10 14.76
CA SER A 333 31.65 115.28 13.90
C SER A 333 32.31 116.11 12.80
N VAL A 334 31.60 117.13 12.28
CA VAL A 334 32.18 118.11 11.35
C VAL A 334 33.27 118.93 12.05
N GLU A 335 33.02 119.42 13.26
CA GLU A 335 34.01 120.16 14.06
C GLU A 335 35.25 119.32 14.37
N ALA A 336 35.06 118.09 14.84
CA ALA A 336 36.16 117.17 15.13
C ALA A 336 37.03 116.87 13.89
N GLU A 337 36.42 116.76 12.70
CA GLU A 337 37.16 116.57 11.45
C GLU A 337 37.93 117.82 11.03
N ILE A 338 37.40 119.02 11.31
CA ILE A 338 38.11 120.28 11.07
C ILE A 338 39.30 120.42 12.04
N GLU A 339 39.12 120.10 13.32
CA GLU A 339 40.19 120.13 14.32
C GLU A 339 41.31 119.13 14.02
N ALA A 340 40.97 117.96 13.47
CA ALA A 340 41.93 116.95 13.02
C ALA A 340 42.71 117.38 11.75
N SER A 341 42.21 118.39 11.02
CA SER A 341 42.85 118.90 9.80
C SER A 341 43.99 119.87 10.15
N THR A 342 45.04 119.95 9.31
CA THR A 342 46.17 120.88 9.53
C THR A 342 46.46 121.76 8.33
N GLY A 343 47.02 122.96 8.57
CA GLY A 343 47.42 123.90 7.53
C GLY A 343 46.24 124.45 6.71
N PHE A 344 46.39 124.47 5.38
CA PHE A 344 45.40 125.05 4.46
C PHE A 344 44.06 124.30 4.47
N LYS A 345 44.05 122.97 4.68
CA LYS A 345 42.83 122.15 4.76
C LYS A 345 41.96 122.55 5.95
N ALA A 346 42.56 122.76 7.12
CA ALA A 346 41.84 123.20 8.32
C ALA A 346 41.17 124.57 8.13
N MET A 347 41.90 125.53 7.55
CA MET A 347 41.36 126.87 7.26
C MET A 347 40.23 126.83 6.21
N SER A 348 40.38 125.99 5.18
CA SER A 348 39.37 125.77 4.13
C SER A 348 38.08 125.19 4.71
N ARG A 349 38.18 124.06 5.42
CA ARG A 349 37.06 123.33 6.02
C ARG A 349 36.35 124.16 7.11
N GLN A 350 37.11 124.87 7.97
CA GLN A 350 36.55 125.80 8.95
C GLN A 350 35.78 126.94 8.29
N GLY A 351 36.30 127.50 7.19
CA GLY A 351 35.63 128.56 6.44
C GLY A 351 34.28 128.12 5.87
N ILE A 352 34.21 126.90 5.32
CA ILE A 352 32.96 126.31 4.81
C ILE A 352 31.96 126.07 5.95
N TYR A 353 32.42 125.46 7.04
CA TYR A 353 31.56 125.13 8.19
C TYR A 353 31.02 126.37 8.90
N SER A 354 31.86 127.39 9.16
CA SER A 354 31.39 128.65 9.74
C SER A 354 30.37 129.35 8.82
N LYS A 355 30.53 129.24 7.49
CA LYS A 355 29.54 129.78 6.54
C LYS A 355 28.24 128.99 6.53
N TYR A 356 28.30 127.67 6.70
CA TYR A 356 27.12 126.82 6.86
C TYR A 356 26.37 127.17 8.15
N GLN A 357 27.07 127.33 9.27
CA GLN A 357 26.50 127.73 10.55
C GLN A 357 25.87 129.14 10.51
N GLU A 358 26.52 130.12 9.87
CA GLU A 358 26.01 131.48 9.72
C GLU A 358 24.67 131.57 8.97
N ASN A 359 24.40 130.65 8.04
CA ASN A 359 23.19 130.65 7.21
C ASN A 359 22.32 129.41 7.50
N ILE A 360 22.46 128.80 8.68
CA ILE A 360 21.79 127.52 9.01
C ILE A 360 20.26 127.63 9.00
N GLU A 361 19.70 128.82 9.25
CA GLU A 361 18.25 129.07 9.12
C GLU A 361 17.77 129.01 7.66
N GLU A 362 18.62 129.41 6.69
CA GLU A 362 18.31 129.35 5.26
C GLU A 362 18.68 127.98 4.66
N TYR A 363 19.80 127.40 5.11
CA TYR A 363 20.33 126.14 4.61
C TYR A 363 19.69 124.92 5.24
N GLY A 364 19.11 125.02 6.45
CA GLY A 364 18.46 123.91 7.16
C GLY A 364 19.42 123.01 7.93
N LEU A 365 18.87 122.21 8.85
CA LEU A 365 19.62 121.23 9.65
C LEU A 365 19.83 119.92 8.86
N PRO A 366 20.96 119.21 9.08
CA PRO A 366 21.27 117.93 8.44
C PRO A 366 20.13 116.91 8.44
N VAL A 367 19.52 116.66 9.61
CA VAL A 367 18.46 115.66 9.78
C VAL A 367 17.17 116.09 9.05
N THR A 368 16.93 117.40 8.90
CA THR A 368 15.76 117.90 8.15
C THR A 368 15.86 117.56 6.65
N HIS A 369 17.06 117.67 6.07
CA HIS A 369 17.30 117.23 4.69
C HIS A 369 17.23 115.72 4.54
N LEU A 370 17.81 114.99 5.49
CA LEU A 370 17.73 113.53 5.54
C LEU A 370 16.27 113.06 5.58
N LYS A 371 15.43 113.68 6.42
CA LYS A 371 14.00 113.37 6.53
C LYS A 371 13.26 113.61 5.21
N LYS A 372 13.51 114.74 4.54
CA LYS A 372 12.91 115.07 3.25
C LYS A 372 13.32 114.06 2.18
N SER A 373 14.61 113.79 2.04
CA SER A 373 15.15 112.82 1.09
C SER A 373 14.66 111.39 1.34
N LEU A 374 14.54 110.99 2.61
CA LEU A 374 13.98 109.69 2.99
C LEU A 374 12.50 109.58 2.66
N SER A 375 11.69 110.63 2.88
CA SER A 375 10.26 110.62 2.52
C SER A 375 10.01 110.56 1.01
N GLU A 376 10.87 111.19 0.22
CA GLU A 376 10.80 111.13 -1.25
C GLU A 376 11.22 109.74 -1.76
N LYS A 377 12.30 109.16 -1.21
CA LYS A 377 12.81 107.85 -1.63
C LYS A 377 11.99 106.66 -1.15
N LEU A 378 11.53 106.66 0.11
CA LEU A 378 10.73 105.55 0.65
C LEU A 378 9.42 105.38 -0.12
N ASN A 379 8.86 106.46 -0.67
CA ASN A 379 7.68 106.38 -1.54
C ASN A 379 7.99 105.95 -2.98
N SER A 380 9.12 106.38 -3.58
CA SER A 380 9.44 106.08 -4.98
C SER A 380 10.16 104.74 -5.20
N GLU A 381 10.84 104.21 -4.18
CA GLU A 381 11.71 103.03 -4.26
C GLU A 381 11.24 101.86 -3.36
N SER A 382 10.03 101.94 -2.77
CA SER A 382 9.50 100.92 -1.83
C SER A 382 9.46 99.50 -2.42
N GLN A 383 9.14 99.38 -3.70
CA GLN A 383 9.10 98.10 -4.40
C GLN A 383 10.50 97.49 -4.58
N GLU A 384 11.50 98.28 -4.99
CA GLU A 384 12.88 97.79 -5.13
C GLU A 384 13.46 97.36 -3.77
N LEU A 385 13.11 98.08 -2.70
CA LEU A 385 13.47 97.70 -1.33
C LEU A 385 12.80 96.39 -0.90
N ALA A 386 11.52 96.21 -1.21
CA ALA A 386 10.80 94.97 -0.94
C ALA A 386 11.41 93.77 -1.68
N GLU A 387 11.78 93.93 -2.95
CA GLU A 387 12.46 92.91 -3.76
C GLU A 387 13.85 92.59 -3.20
N SER A 388 14.62 93.61 -2.77
CA SER A 388 15.92 93.39 -2.12
C SER A 388 15.80 92.68 -0.77
N LEU A 389 14.74 92.93 0.00
CA LEU A 389 14.48 92.23 1.26
C LEU A 389 14.07 90.78 1.00
N LEU A 390 13.22 90.53 -0.01
CA LEU A 390 12.87 89.17 -0.41
C LEU A 390 14.10 88.37 -0.84
N ALA A 391 15.03 88.97 -1.58
CA ALA A 391 16.27 88.30 -1.99
C ALA A 391 17.11 87.84 -0.77
N LYS A 392 17.14 88.61 0.31
CA LYS A 392 17.78 88.21 1.57
C LYS A 392 17.00 87.11 2.30
N ILE A 393 15.66 87.17 2.28
CA ILE A 393 14.80 86.15 2.88
C ILE A 393 14.98 84.79 2.19
N LYS A 394 15.09 84.79 0.86
CA LYS A 394 15.34 83.60 0.05
C LYS A 394 16.62 82.88 0.41
N ASP A 395 17.67 83.61 0.76
CA ASP A 395 19.00 83.07 1.03
C ASP A 395 19.11 82.34 2.39
N PHE A 396 18.11 82.47 3.26
CA PHE A 396 18.12 81.84 4.58
C PHE A 396 18.07 80.32 4.51
N SER A 397 18.81 79.64 5.39
CA SER A 397 18.86 78.18 5.45
C SER A 397 17.63 77.60 6.14
N LEU A 398 17.09 76.51 5.57
CA LEU A 398 15.91 75.82 6.08
C LEU A 398 16.06 75.29 7.52
N LYS A 399 17.29 74.96 7.94
CA LYS A 399 17.58 74.54 9.33
C LYS A 399 17.16 75.57 10.39
N GLN A 400 17.16 76.87 10.02
CA GLN A 400 16.76 77.94 10.94
C GLN A 400 15.25 77.90 11.24
N LEU A 401 14.43 77.38 10.32
CA LEU A 401 12.98 77.22 10.52
C LEU A 401 12.65 76.01 11.39
N LEU A 402 13.50 74.97 11.37
CA LEU A 402 13.28 73.74 12.12
C LEU A 402 13.81 73.79 13.57
N ASN A 403 14.62 74.80 13.90
CA ASN A 403 15.14 75.00 15.25
C ASN A 403 14.04 75.37 16.24
N GLY A 404 13.89 74.57 17.30
CA GLY A 404 12.85 74.76 18.32
C GLY A 404 11.50 74.09 18.01
N VAL A 405 11.39 73.34 16.90
CA VAL A 405 10.23 72.48 16.62
C VAL A 405 10.33 71.19 17.44
N ASP A 406 9.28 70.87 18.21
CA ASP A 406 9.16 69.60 18.93
C ASP A 406 8.60 68.51 18.00
N PHE A 407 9.50 67.83 17.29
CA PHE A 407 9.12 66.78 16.34
C PHE A 407 8.38 65.59 16.98
N LYS A 408 8.56 65.34 18.28
CA LYS A 408 7.81 64.29 18.99
C LYS A 408 6.36 64.69 19.22
N ALA A 409 6.11 65.96 19.56
CA ALA A 409 4.75 66.49 19.67
C ALA A 409 4.05 66.50 18.30
N GLN A 410 4.76 66.93 17.25
CA GLN A 410 4.24 66.97 15.88
C GLN A 410 3.92 65.58 15.32
N ALA A 411 4.68 64.55 15.70
CA ALA A 411 4.38 63.16 15.33
C ALA A 411 3.01 62.69 15.85
N GLY A 412 2.59 63.15 17.03
CA GLY A 412 1.26 62.83 17.58
C GLY A 412 0.12 63.51 16.84
N GLU A 413 0.33 64.74 16.36
CA GLU A 413 -0.65 65.45 15.53
C GLU A 413 -0.78 64.78 14.15
N LEU A 414 0.34 64.40 13.53
CA LEU A 414 0.37 63.67 12.26
C LEU A 414 -0.23 62.27 12.36
N GLU A 415 -0.01 61.55 13.47
CA GLU A 415 -0.64 60.25 13.72
C GLU A 415 -2.18 60.37 13.72
N ASN A 416 -2.74 61.39 14.36
CA ASN A 416 -4.19 61.61 14.37
C ASN A 416 -4.72 61.89 12.98
N ILE A 417 -4.02 62.72 12.20
CA ILE A 417 -4.39 63.03 10.80
C ILE A 417 -4.41 61.74 9.95
N ILE A 418 -3.40 60.88 10.09
CA ILE A 418 -3.32 59.61 9.34
C ILE A 418 -4.46 58.66 9.74
N TRP A 419 -4.76 58.55 11.04
CA TRP A 419 -5.88 57.72 11.48
C TRP A 419 -7.24 58.26 11.03
N ASP A 420 -7.44 59.58 11.08
CA ASP A 420 -8.67 60.22 10.61
C ASP A 420 -8.81 60.03 9.09
N PHE A 421 -7.71 60.16 8.34
CA PHE A 421 -7.67 59.87 6.92
C PHE A 421 -8.07 58.42 6.61
N TYR A 422 -7.49 57.44 7.32
CA TYR A 422 -7.88 56.03 7.15
C TYR A 422 -9.37 55.82 7.43
N GLN A 423 -9.87 56.32 8.56
CA GLN A 423 -11.27 56.16 8.94
C GLN A 423 -12.26 56.76 7.94
N GLN A 424 -11.92 57.91 7.35
CA GLN A 424 -12.74 58.60 6.35
C GLN A 424 -12.72 57.92 4.97
N ASN A 425 -11.67 57.15 4.65
CA ASN A 425 -11.44 56.64 3.30
C ASN A 425 -11.37 55.11 3.20
N GLN A 426 -11.48 54.35 4.30
CA GLN A 426 -11.30 52.89 4.32
C GLN A 426 -12.15 52.13 3.28
N GLU A 427 -13.36 52.60 2.98
CA GLU A 427 -14.27 51.95 2.01
C GLU A 427 -14.11 52.46 0.57
N LYS A 428 -13.32 53.51 0.34
CA LYS A 428 -13.08 54.06 -0.99
C LYS A 428 -12.12 53.18 -1.77
N GLN A 429 -12.33 53.12 -3.08
CA GLN A 429 -11.39 52.47 -3.99
C GLN A 429 -10.11 53.32 -4.09
N LEU A 430 -8.96 52.67 -4.27
CA LEU A 430 -7.65 53.32 -4.20
C LEU A 430 -7.54 54.49 -5.20
N PHE A 431 -8.09 54.33 -6.41
CA PHE A 431 -8.08 55.38 -7.44
C PHE A 431 -8.91 56.61 -7.06
N GLU A 432 -9.94 56.47 -6.22
CA GLU A 432 -10.82 57.58 -5.80
C GLU A 432 -10.12 58.57 -4.86
N LEU A 433 -8.92 58.24 -4.38
CA LEU A 433 -8.12 59.11 -3.50
C LEU A 433 -7.27 60.12 -4.27
N PHE A 434 -7.15 59.93 -5.58
CA PHE A 434 -6.32 60.75 -6.44
C PHE A 434 -7.19 61.64 -7.34
N SER A 435 -6.63 62.73 -7.85
CA SER A 435 -7.36 63.61 -8.76
C SER A 435 -7.61 62.93 -10.12
N ASP A 436 -8.73 63.29 -10.79
CA ASP A 436 -9.07 62.81 -12.14
C ASP A 436 -7.92 63.03 -13.15
N ASP A 437 -7.09 64.05 -12.94
CA ASP A 437 -5.95 64.38 -13.78
C ASP A 437 -4.78 63.39 -13.65
N VAL A 438 -4.60 62.75 -12.49
CA VAL A 438 -3.54 61.73 -12.27
C VAL A 438 -3.90 60.41 -12.94
N PHE A 439 -5.18 60.08 -13.04
CA PHE A 439 -5.71 58.82 -13.60
C PHE A 439 -6.20 58.94 -15.06
N GLN A 440 -5.85 60.01 -15.77
CA GLN A 440 -5.99 60.01 -17.23
C GLN A 440 -5.11 58.90 -17.80
N GLN A 441 -5.75 57.83 -18.30
CA GLN A 441 -5.14 56.52 -18.62
C GLN A 441 -3.73 56.61 -19.22
N GLN A 442 -3.54 57.49 -20.22
CA GLN A 442 -2.26 57.61 -20.94
C GLN A 442 -1.08 58.13 -20.10
N GLN A 443 -1.29 59.12 -19.21
CA GLN A 443 -0.17 59.70 -18.45
C GLN A 443 0.29 58.82 -17.29
N PHE A 444 -0.62 58.03 -16.72
CA PHE A 444 -0.29 57.12 -15.62
C PHE A 444 0.27 55.79 -16.13
N GLU A 445 -0.24 55.26 -17.24
CA GLU A 445 0.33 54.09 -17.91
C GLU A 445 1.80 54.33 -18.30
N GLU A 446 2.12 55.48 -18.89
CA GLU A 446 3.51 55.84 -19.19
C GLU A 446 4.40 55.88 -17.93
N LYS A 447 3.88 56.41 -16.82
CA LYS A 447 4.59 56.43 -15.53
C LYS A 447 4.79 55.03 -14.94
N ILE A 448 3.79 54.15 -15.05
CA ILE A 448 3.91 52.73 -14.65
C ILE A 448 4.99 52.06 -15.50
N ILE A 449 4.97 52.26 -16.82
CA ILE A 449 5.96 51.68 -17.72
C ILE A 449 7.36 52.19 -17.36
N GLU A 450 7.53 53.50 -17.13
CA GLU A 450 8.81 54.07 -16.67
C GLU A 450 9.26 53.51 -15.32
N PHE A 451 8.31 53.28 -14.40
CA PHE A 451 8.58 52.63 -13.13
C PHE A 451 9.05 51.19 -13.32
N LEU A 452 8.36 50.38 -14.13
CA LEU A 452 8.77 49.01 -14.47
C LEU A 452 10.18 49.00 -15.09
N PHE A 453 10.51 49.97 -15.96
CA PHE A 453 11.88 50.13 -16.46
C PHE A 453 12.89 50.48 -15.38
N SER A 454 12.51 51.34 -14.44
CA SER A 454 13.39 51.71 -13.32
C SER A 454 13.66 50.51 -12.42
N LEU A 455 12.66 49.65 -12.20
CA LEU A 455 12.79 48.40 -11.47
C LEU A 455 13.69 47.44 -12.23
N LEU A 456 13.41 47.17 -13.51
CA LEU A 456 14.24 46.30 -14.35
C LEU A 456 15.70 46.77 -14.33
N LYS A 457 15.97 48.06 -14.51
CA LYS A 457 17.33 48.63 -14.47
C LYS A 457 18.03 48.41 -13.11
N LYS A 458 17.30 48.47 -12.00
CA LYS A 458 17.84 48.23 -10.66
C LYS A 458 18.06 46.73 -10.38
N LEU A 459 17.12 45.89 -10.79
CA LEU A 459 17.18 44.42 -10.67
C LEU A 459 18.36 43.84 -11.46
N ILE A 460 18.65 44.42 -12.61
CA ILE A 460 19.78 44.05 -13.47
C ILE A 460 21.15 44.28 -12.79
N GLY A 461 21.24 45.16 -11.77
CA GLY A 461 22.53 45.58 -11.21
C GLY A 461 22.98 44.94 -9.89
N LYS A 462 22.18 44.07 -9.25
CA LYS A 462 22.44 43.59 -7.87
C LYS A 462 22.08 42.11 -7.68
N GLU A 463 22.99 41.33 -7.10
CA GLU A 463 22.75 39.89 -6.83
C GLU A 463 21.56 39.63 -5.89
N GLU A 464 21.38 40.47 -4.87
CA GLU A 464 20.28 40.39 -3.89
C GLU A 464 18.89 40.50 -4.56
N SER A 465 18.81 41.19 -5.70
CA SER A 465 17.57 41.35 -6.47
C SER A 465 17.17 40.06 -7.19
N VAL A 466 18.14 39.25 -7.62
CA VAL A 466 17.87 37.99 -8.32
C VAL A 466 17.39 36.92 -7.35
N ASP A 467 17.95 36.91 -6.13
CA ASP A 467 17.46 36.01 -5.07
C ASP A 467 16.02 36.33 -4.70
N LEU A 468 15.67 37.61 -4.59
CA LEU A 468 14.30 38.05 -4.31
C LEU A 468 13.31 37.64 -5.42
N VAL A 469 13.69 37.79 -6.69
CA VAL A 469 12.87 37.34 -7.83
C VAL A 469 12.76 35.81 -7.85
N GLY A 470 13.85 35.09 -7.60
CA GLY A 470 13.85 33.63 -7.54
C GLY A 470 12.98 33.09 -6.40
N ASP A 471 13.03 33.72 -5.22
CA ASP A 471 12.16 33.38 -4.10
C ASP A 471 10.68 33.66 -4.42
N TYR A 472 10.40 34.77 -5.10
CA TYR A 472 9.03 35.11 -5.52
C TYR A 472 8.47 34.10 -6.53
N LEU A 473 9.25 33.75 -7.56
CA LEU A 473 8.86 32.74 -8.54
C LEU A 473 8.67 31.36 -7.89
N ALA A 474 9.46 31.02 -6.87
CA ALA A 474 9.30 29.76 -6.15
C ALA A 474 7.95 29.68 -5.38
N GLU A 475 7.37 30.82 -5.00
CA GLU A 475 6.06 30.87 -4.32
C GLU A 475 4.87 30.68 -5.27
N PHE A 476 5.06 30.71 -6.60
CA PHE A 476 4.00 30.55 -7.60
C PHE A 476 3.45 29.14 -7.63
N LYS A 477 2.13 29.02 -7.81
CA LYS A 477 1.51 27.73 -8.08
C LYS A 477 1.81 27.28 -9.50
N LEU A 478 1.80 25.98 -9.75
CA LEU A 478 2.03 25.43 -11.10
C LEU A 478 1.11 26.05 -12.16
N GLN A 479 -0.16 26.28 -11.83
CA GLN A 479 -1.12 26.90 -12.76
C GLN A 479 -0.78 28.34 -13.14
N ASP A 480 -0.04 29.05 -12.28
CA ASP A 480 0.37 30.44 -12.53
C ASP A 480 1.49 30.50 -13.59
N VAL A 481 2.18 29.37 -13.80
CA VAL A 481 3.34 29.26 -14.69
C VAL A 481 3.03 28.45 -15.96
N ILE A 482 2.18 27.43 -15.85
CA ILE A 482 1.79 26.57 -16.96
C ILE A 482 0.26 26.50 -17.04
N THR A 483 -0.29 27.00 -18.14
CA THR A 483 -1.72 26.89 -18.43
C THR A 483 -2.08 25.47 -18.86
N LYS A 484 -3.33 25.08 -18.60
CA LYS A 484 -3.88 23.79 -19.00
C LYS A 484 -3.80 23.61 -20.52
N GLU A 485 -4.11 24.67 -21.26
CA GLU A 485 -4.11 24.72 -22.73
C GLU A 485 -2.70 24.47 -23.28
N ASN A 486 -1.69 25.16 -22.74
CA ASN A 486 -0.29 24.98 -23.14
C ASN A 486 0.21 23.56 -22.85
N LEU A 487 -0.17 22.97 -21.71
CA LEU A 487 0.19 21.60 -21.38
C LEU A 487 -0.42 20.59 -22.35
N ILE A 488 -1.72 20.73 -22.70
CA ILE A 488 -2.38 19.85 -23.68
C ILE A 488 -1.72 19.97 -25.04
N GLU A 489 -1.48 21.21 -25.51
CA GLU A 489 -0.84 21.43 -26.80
C GLU A 489 0.53 20.76 -26.85
N LYS A 490 1.33 20.90 -25.78
CA LYS A 490 2.65 20.31 -25.70
C LYS A 490 2.62 18.79 -25.58
N SER A 491 1.67 18.23 -24.85
CA SER A 491 1.43 16.79 -24.76
C SER A 491 1.11 16.22 -26.15
N ARG A 492 0.23 16.89 -26.90
CA ARG A 492 -0.13 16.50 -28.28
C ARG A 492 1.08 16.55 -29.22
N GLN A 493 1.87 17.62 -29.18
CA GLN A 493 3.07 17.79 -30.02
C GLN A 493 4.12 16.69 -29.80
N ASN A 494 4.19 16.11 -28.59
CA ASN A 494 5.20 15.10 -28.24
C ASN A 494 4.64 13.67 -28.13
N SER A 495 3.33 13.48 -28.29
CA SER A 495 2.63 12.20 -28.10
C SER A 495 3.25 11.05 -28.90
N ASP A 496 3.54 11.25 -30.19
CA ASP A 496 4.18 10.26 -31.06
C ASP A 496 5.51 9.72 -30.49
N GLN A 497 6.35 10.61 -29.93
CA GLN A 497 7.65 10.22 -29.36
C GLN A 497 7.47 9.40 -28.08
N ILE A 498 6.51 9.78 -27.25
CA ILE A 498 6.19 9.08 -26.00
C ILE A 498 5.63 7.67 -26.30
N TYR A 499 4.67 7.56 -27.22
CA TYR A 499 4.14 6.25 -27.61
C TYR A 499 5.18 5.37 -28.29
N GLN A 500 6.10 5.92 -29.09
CA GLN A 500 7.24 5.16 -29.62
C GLN A 500 8.17 4.64 -28.52
N TYR A 501 8.46 5.46 -27.50
CA TYR A 501 9.24 5.04 -26.35
C TYR A 501 8.52 3.92 -25.56
N LEU A 502 7.22 4.07 -25.31
CA LEU A 502 6.42 3.03 -24.66
C LEU A 502 6.43 1.72 -25.46
N ARG A 503 6.36 1.75 -26.79
CA ARG A 503 6.48 0.52 -27.61
C ARG A 503 7.85 -0.17 -27.49
N GLN A 504 8.91 0.59 -27.26
CA GLN A 504 10.27 0.06 -27.10
C GLN A 504 10.53 -0.49 -25.70
N ASN A 505 9.73 -0.10 -24.69
CA ASN A 505 9.90 -0.46 -23.29
C ASN A 505 8.69 -1.25 -22.79
N ASN A 506 8.88 -2.52 -22.44
CA ASN A 506 7.79 -3.40 -22.00
C ASN A 506 7.60 -3.43 -20.46
N PHE A 507 7.87 -2.32 -19.78
CA PHE A 507 7.91 -2.28 -18.31
C PHE A 507 6.57 -2.68 -17.68
N ILE A 508 5.43 -2.25 -18.25
CA ILE A 508 4.09 -2.66 -17.76
C ILE A 508 3.92 -4.18 -17.86
N ALA A 509 4.40 -4.81 -18.93
CA ALA A 509 4.35 -6.26 -19.06
C ALA A 509 5.25 -6.95 -18.01
N GLY A 510 6.41 -6.38 -17.70
CA GLY A 510 7.30 -6.84 -16.64
C GLY A 510 6.65 -6.76 -15.26
N GLU A 511 6.18 -5.59 -14.86
CA GLU A 511 5.53 -5.36 -13.57
C GLU A 511 4.24 -6.18 -13.41
N LEU A 512 3.42 -6.27 -14.47
CA LEU A 512 2.19 -7.06 -14.44
C LEU A 512 2.49 -8.56 -14.35
N SER A 513 3.56 -9.03 -15.00
CA SER A 513 4.03 -10.41 -14.83
C SER A 513 4.47 -10.69 -13.40
N GLN A 514 5.15 -9.75 -12.75
CA GLN A 514 5.61 -9.90 -11.37
C GLN A 514 4.44 -9.86 -10.38
N TYR A 515 3.48 -8.95 -10.59
CA TYR A 515 2.24 -8.90 -9.82
C TYR A 515 1.48 -10.23 -9.92
N LEU A 516 1.23 -10.72 -11.15
CA LEU A 516 0.57 -12.01 -11.35
C LEU A 516 1.41 -13.16 -10.75
N ASN A 517 2.74 -13.11 -10.85
CA ASN A 517 3.59 -14.13 -10.24
C ASN A 517 3.36 -14.28 -8.73
N ASN A 518 3.16 -13.16 -8.04
CA ASN A 518 2.96 -13.15 -6.59
C ASN A 518 1.49 -13.36 -6.17
N GLU A 519 0.54 -12.80 -6.92
CA GLU A 519 -0.86 -12.70 -6.48
C GLU A 519 -1.81 -13.68 -7.18
N PHE A 520 -1.39 -14.39 -8.24
CA PHE A 520 -2.28 -15.24 -9.03
C PHE A 520 -3.06 -16.26 -8.20
N PHE A 521 -2.38 -17.04 -7.35
CA PHE A 521 -3.07 -18.05 -6.53
C PHE A 521 -3.98 -17.42 -5.47
N ALA A 522 -3.62 -16.27 -4.91
CA ALA A 522 -4.47 -15.52 -4.00
C ALA A 522 -5.75 -15.02 -4.71
N LEU A 523 -5.62 -14.52 -5.95
CA LEU A 523 -6.75 -14.11 -6.78
C LEU A 523 -7.68 -15.29 -7.08
N VAL A 524 -7.13 -16.42 -7.51
CA VAL A 524 -7.88 -17.65 -7.80
C VAL A 524 -8.59 -18.17 -6.54
N ASN A 525 -7.89 -18.26 -5.40
CA ASN A 525 -8.47 -18.71 -4.13
C ASN A 525 -9.63 -17.79 -3.67
N SER A 526 -9.47 -16.48 -3.82
CA SER A 526 -10.51 -15.50 -3.47
C SER A 526 -11.78 -15.68 -4.31
N GLU A 527 -11.64 -15.97 -5.61
CA GLU A 527 -12.78 -16.16 -6.52
C GLU A 527 -13.45 -17.52 -6.30
N LEU A 528 -12.66 -18.57 -6.04
CA LEU A 528 -13.17 -19.90 -5.68
C LEU A 528 -14.01 -19.83 -4.38
N THR A 529 -13.51 -19.11 -3.38
CA THR A 529 -14.21 -18.91 -2.11
C THR A 529 -15.49 -18.10 -2.29
N ALA A 530 -15.45 -17.01 -3.06
CA ALA A 530 -16.61 -16.14 -3.29
C ALA A 530 -17.76 -16.83 -4.06
N ASN A 531 -17.43 -17.77 -4.96
CA ASN A 531 -18.41 -18.42 -5.84
C ASN A 531 -18.57 -19.93 -5.57
N GLN A 532 -18.17 -20.41 -4.39
CA GLN A 532 -18.10 -21.84 -4.07
C GLN A 532 -19.41 -22.59 -4.37
N SER A 533 -20.57 -22.02 -4.05
CA SER A 533 -21.87 -22.65 -4.32
C SER A 533 -22.18 -22.77 -5.82
N GLN A 534 -21.88 -21.72 -6.59
CA GLN A 534 -22.09 -21.74 -8.04
C GLN A 534 -21.12 -22.73 -8.70
N LEU A 535 -19.87 -22.77 -8.27
CA LEU A 535 -18.86 -23.68 -8.80
C LEU A 535 -19.19 -25.14 -8.49
N LYS A 536 -19.71 -25.46 -7.30
CA LYS A 536 -20.20 -26.82 -6.97
C LYS A 536 -21.32 -27.25 -7.89
N GLN A 537 -22.26 -26.34 -8.19
CA GLN A 537 -23.35 -26.60 -9.13
C GLN A 537 -22.83 -26.77 -10.57
N GLU A 538 -21.91 -25.91 -11.03
CA GLU A 538 -21.29 -26.02 -12.35
C GLU A 538 -20.51 -27.33 -12.49
N ALA A 539 -19.71 -27.71 -11.48
CA ALA A 539 -18.96 -28.95 -11.46
C ALA A 539 -19.90 -30.17 -11.43
N GLY A 540 -20.95 -30.15 -10.60
CA GLY A 540 -21.97 -31.20 -10.59
C GLY A 540 -22.69 -31.34 -11.93
N ASN A 541 -23.05 -30.23 -12.58
CA ASN A 541 -23.65 -30.24 -13.91
C ASN A 541 -22.67 -30.76 -14.98
N TYR A 542 -21.38 -30.45 -14.87
CA TYR A 542 -20.35 -31.00 -15.74
C TYR A 542 -20.26 -32.53 -15.60
N PHE A 543 -20.16 -33.05 -14.38
CA PHE A 543 -20.13 -34.50 -14.14
C PHE A 543 -21.42 -35.18 -14.60
N LYS A 544 -22.59 -34.52 -14.47
CA LYS A 544 -23.85 -35.02 -15.06
C LYS A 544 -23.80 -35.05 -16.59
N GLY A 545 -23.28 -33.99 -17.21
CA GLY A 545 -23.25 -33.83 -18.67
C GLY A 545 -22.35 -34.85 -19.38
N ILE A 546 -21.39 -35.43 -18.67
CA ILE A 546 -20.49 -36.47 -19.21
C ILE A 546 -20.98 -37.90 -18.93
N GLU A 547 -22.21 -38.10 -18.44
CA GLU A 547 -22.79 -39.43 -18.17
C GLU A 547 -22.63 -40.40 -19.34
N GLN A 548 -22.91 -39.92 -20.56
CA GLN A 548 -22.83 -40.73 -21.77
C GLN A 548 -21.41 -41.24 -22.06
N ASN A 549 -20.37 -40.57 -21.56
CA ASN A 549 -18.98 -41.03 -21.68
C ASN A 549 -18.67 -42.25 -20.79
N PHE A 550 -19.56 -42.56 -19.84
CA PHE A 550 -19.45 -43.68 -18.91
C PHE A 550 -20.54 -44.75 -19.14
N ALA A 551 -21.73 -44.36 -19.63
CA ALA A 551 -22.88 -45.25 -19.78
C ALA A 551 -22.58 -46.55 -20.54
N ASP A 552 -21.78 -46.49 -21.61
CA ASP A 552 -21.42 -47.63 -22.46
C ASP A 552 -20.17 -48.40 -21.98
N ARG A 553 -19.52 -47.97 -20.89
CA ARG A 553 -18.31 -48.63 -20.39
C ARG A 553 -18.66 -49.94 -19.69
N GLU A 554 -17.74 -50.89 -19.76
CA GLU A 554 -17.84 -52.12 -18.98
C GLU A 554 -17.64 -51.80 -17.49
N LEU A 555 -18.43 -52.41 -16.60
CA LEU A 555 -18.23 -52.35 -15.14
C LEU A 555 -16.80 -52.76 -14.76
N LYS A 556 -16.18 -53.58 -15.62
CA LYS A 556 -14.79 -53.95 -15.49
C LYS A 556 -13.84 -52.75 -15.46
N GLU A 557 -14.09 -51.73 -16.28
CA GLU A 557 -13.24 -50.54 -16.32
C GLU A 557 -13.27 -49.80 -14.98
N LEU A 558 -14.42 -49.73 -14.29
CA LEU A 558 -14.52 -49.04 -13.01
C LEU A 558 -13.70 -49.70 -11.89
N TYR A 559 -13.85 -51.00 -11.67
CA TYR A 559 -13.09 -51.65 -10.60
C TYR A 559 -11.61 -51.87 -10.99
N GLN A 560 -11.26 -51.85 -12.28
CA GLN A 560 -9.87 -51.77 -12.76
C GLN A 560 -9.20 -50.44 -12.46
N LEU A 561 -9.95 -49.33 -12.32
CA LEU A 561 -9.40 -48.08 -11.81
C LEU A 561 -8.82 -48.26 -10.40
N LEU A 562 -9.31 -49.26 -9.66
CA LEU A 562 -8.87 -49.65 -8.32
C LEU A 562 -7.84 -50.80 -8.31
N LYS A 563 -7.11 -51.09 -9.41
CA LYS A 563 -6.15 -52.23 -9.52
C LYS A 563 -4.67 -51.83 -9.75
N GLY A 564 -4.06 -51.07 -8.84
CA GLY A 564 -2.60 -50.90 -8.79
C GLY A 564 -1.84 -52.13 -8.22
N GLU A 565 -0.55 -52.32 -8.54
CA GLU A 565 0.25 -53.47 -8.05
C GLU A 565 0.32 -53.56 -6.50
N GLY A 566 0.34 -52.43 -5.79
CA GLY A 566 0.27 -52.38 -4.32
C GLY A 566 -1.17 -52.39 -3.76
N THR A 567 -2.14 -52.11 -4.62
CA THR A 567 -3.57 -51.95 -4.31
C THR A 567 -4.25 -53.28 -4.06
N VAL A 568 -3.98 -54.24 -4.95
CA VAL A 568 -4.51 -55.60 -4.84
C VAL A 568 -4.12 -56.19 -3.48
N VAL A 569 -2.90 -55.92 -3.01
CA VAL A 569 -2.41 -56.40 -1.71
C VAL A 569 -3.21 -55.79 -0.55
N LYS A 570 -3.34 -54.46 -0.47
CA LYS A 570 -4.05 -53.77 0.63
C LYS A 570 -5.55 -54.09 0.68
N LEU A 571 -6.19 -54.16 -0.48
CA LEU A 571 -7.60 -54.55 -0.57
C LEU A 571 -7.79 -56.03 -0.21
N THR A 572 -6.86 -56.90 -0.65
CA THR A 572 -6.83 -58.32 -0.24
C THR A 572 -6.67 -58.46 1.27
N ASP A 573 -5.81 -57.67 1.92
CA ASP A 573 -5.63 -57.69 3.38
C ASP A 573 -6.92 -57.30 4.13
N SER A 574 -7.64 -56.30 3.63
CA SER A 574 -8.92 -55.85 4.21
C SER A 574 -10.01 -56.90 4.06
N ILE A 575 -10.16 -57.45 2.86
CA ILE A 575 -11.10 -58.55 2.59
C ILE A 575 -10.73 -59.79 3.42
N THR A 576 -9.43 -60.09 3.54
CA THR A 576 -8.91 -61.17 4.38
C THR A 576 -9.31 -60.98 5.84
N THR A 577 -9.19 -59.76 6.36
CA THR A 577 -9.56 -59.41 7.74
C THR A 577 -11.06 -59.57 7.96
N PHE A 578 -11.89 -59.11 7.02
CA PHE A 578 -13.34 -59.31 7.07
C PHE A 578 -13.70 -60.81 7.12
N PHE A 579 -13.14 -61.63 6.23
CA PHE A 579 -13.43 -63.06 6.22
C PHE A 579 -12.96 -63.76 7.50
N TYR A 580 -11.79 -63.41 8.06
CA TYR A 580 -11.34 -64.00 9.32
C TYR A 580 -12.20 -63.61 10.53
N ASN A 581 -12.67 -62.36 10.58
CA ASN A 581 -13.48 -61.87 11.69
C ASN A 581 -14.89 -62.50 11.71
N ASN A 582 -15.40 -62.89 10.53
CA ASN A 582 -16.75 -63.47 10.38
C ASN A 582 -16.72 -65.00 10.13
N LEU A 583 -15.54 -65.61 10.15
CA LEU A 583 -15.33 -67.03 9.84
C LEU A 583 -16.14 -68.03 10.71
N PRO A 584 -16.37 -67.79 12.02
CA PRO A 584 -17.17 -68.68 12.84
C PRO A 584 -18.62 -68.84 12.35
N GLU A 585 -19.27 -67.73 11.98
CA GLU A 585 -20.66 -67.70 11.49
C GLU A 585 -20.78 -68.33 10.10
N LEU A 586 -19.70 -68.30 9.31
CA LEU A 586 -19.67 -68.87 7.95
C LEU A 586 -19.49 -70.40 7.91
N ILE A 587 -18.98 -71.02 8.98
CA ILE A 587 -18.59 -72.45 9.00
C ILE A 587 -19.50 -73.33 9.87
N GLU A 588 -20.19 -72.74 10.86
CA GLU A 588 -21.08 -73.48 11.75
C GLU A 588 -22.22 -74.21 11.00
N GLY A 589 -22.41 -75.49 11.32
CA GLY A 589 -23.34 -76.42 10.67
C GLY A 589 -22.89 -76.96 9.30
N ARG A 590 -21.78 -76.44 8.74
CA ARG A 590 -21.33 -76.80 7.38
C ARG A 590 -20.33 -77.96 7.37
N VAL A 591 -19.62 -78.18 8.48
CA VAL A 591 -18.65 -79.29 8.57
C VAL A 591 -19.36 -80.64 8.58
N ALA A 592 -20.45 -80.78 9.35
CA ALA A 592 -21.28 -81.98 9.36
C ALA A 592 -21.98 -82.19 8.02
N GLN A 593 -22.48 -81.13 7.39
CA GLN A 593 -23.07 -81.21 6.04
C GLN A 593 -22.06 -81.70 5.00
N ALA A 594 -20.82 -81.19 5.02
CA ALA A 594 -19.76 -81.63 4.11
C ALA A 594 -19.34 -83.09 4.38
N ALA A 595 -19.22 -83.48 5.65
CA ALA A 595 -18.91 -84.84 6.04
C ALA A 595 -20.01 -85.84 5.60
N ALA A 596 -21.28 -85.50 5.82
CA ALA A 596 -22.41 -86.31 5.40
C ALA A 596 -22.49 -86.42 3.88
N ALA A 597 -22.33 -85.30 3.16
CA ALA A 597 -22.36 -85.26 1.70
C ALA A 597 -21.30 -86.17 1.06
N ASN A 598 -20.10 -86.25 1.65
CA ASN A 598 -19.04 -87.14 1.16
C ASN A 598 -19.33 -88.61 1.43
N LEU A 599 -19.91 -88.94 2.58
CA LEU A 599 -20.28 -90.34 2.88
C LEU A 599 -21.48 -90.83 2.07
N HIS A 600 -22.46 -89.97 1.77
CA HIS A 600 -23.59 -90.35 0.90
C HIS A 600 -23.16 -90.62 -0.55
N GLN A 601 -22.01 -90.09 -0.99
CA GLN A 601 -21.43 -90.41 -2.30
C GLN A 601 -20.86 -91.83 -2.35
N LEU A 602 -20.59 -92.47 -1.22
CA LEU A 602 -20.06 -93.83 -1.15
C LEU A 602 -21.17 -94.88 -1.31
N SER A 603 -20.90 -95.91 -2.12
CA SER A 603 -21.75 -97.09 -2.23
C SER A 603 -21.79 -97.87 -0.90
N ASP A 604 -22.80 -98.73 -0.71
CA ASP A 604 -22.94 -99.52 0.52
C ASP A 604 -21.71 -100.40 0.81
N GLN A 605 -21.02 -100.86 -0.24
CA GLN A 605 -19.78 -101.63 -0.11
C GLN A 605 -18.59 -100.76 0.30
N GLU A 606 -18.51 -99.53 -0.19
CA GLU A 606 -17.46 -98.57 0.16
C GLU A 606 -17.62 -98.08 1.59
N VAL A 607 -18.86 -97.78 2.03
CA VAL A 607 -19.16 -97.45 3.43
C VAL A 607 -18.81 -98.62 4.35
N GLN A 608 -19.21 -99.85 3.98
CA GLN A 608 -18.85 -101.05 4.74
C GLN A 608 -17.32 -101.21 4.85
N GLN A 609 -16.60 -101.02 3.74
CA GLN A 609 -15.14 -101.15 3.70
C GLN A 609 -14.46 -100.06 4.54
N ALA A 610 -14.92 -98.81 4.46
CA ALA A 610 -14.39 -97.69 5.23
C ALA A 610 -14.56 -97.91 6.75
N ILE A 611 -15.74 -98.39 7.15
CA ILE A 611 -16.04 -98.73 8.56
C ILE A 611 -15.25 -99.98 9.01
N GLU A 612 -15.10 -101.01 8.16
CA GLU A 612 -14.26 -102.19 8.44
C GLU A 612 -12.77 -101.83 8.57
N ASP A 613 -12.26 -100.91 7.75
CA ASP A 613 -10.86 -100.50 7.78
C ASP A 613 -10.49 -99.67 9.01
N PHE A 614 -11.44 -98.87 9.49
CA PHE A 614 -11.32 -98.08 10.72
C PHE A 614 -11.64 -98.93 11.97
N MET A 615 -12.89 -99.37 12.15
CA MET A 615 -13.33 -100.08 13.35
C MET A 615 -12.79 -101.51 13.42
N GLY A 616 -12.73 -102.23 12.30
CA GLY A 616 -12.34 -103.65 12.28
C GLY A 616 -10.90 -103.89 12.75
N LYS A 617 -9.99 -102.92 12.59
CA LYS A 617 -8.62 -103.01 13.14
C LYS A 617 -8.58 -102.74 14.65
N GLU A 618 -9.37 -101.79 15.14
CA GLU A 618 -9.41 -101.40 16.55
C GLU A 618 -10.18 -102.39 17.44
N LEU A 619 -11.16 -103.12 16.88
CA LEU A 619 -11.96 -104.11 17.59
C LEU A 619 -11.40 -105.55 17.56
N LYS A 620 -10.40 -105.85 16.72
CA LYS A 620 -9.70 -107.16 16.68
C LYS A 620 -9.25 -107.69 18.05
N PRO A 621 -8.72 -106.86 18.97
CA PRO A 621 -8.34 -107.27 20.32
C PRO A 621 -9.42 -108.00 21.12
N ILE A 622 -10.72 -107.76 20.85
CA ILE A 622 -11.85 -108.49 21.45
C ILE A 622 -11.74 -110.00 21.22
N THR A 623 -11.22 -110.39 20.05
CA THR A 623 -11.09 -111.81 19.69
C THR A 623 -10.04 -112.51 20.56
N TYR A 624 -8.92 -111.83 20.84
CA TYR A 624 -7.86 -112.34 21.71
C TYR A 624 -8.28 -112.32 23.19
N LEU A 625 -9.00 -111.28 23.62
CA LEU A 625 -9.61 -111.23 24.94
C LEU A 625 -10.66 -112.33 25.12
N GLY A 626 -11.46 -112.60 24.09
CA GLY A 626 -12.40 -113.71 24.03
C GLY A 626 -11.74 -115.06 24.21
N ALA A 627 -10.59 -115.29 23.58
CA ALA A 627 -9.79 -116.50 23.78
C ALA A 627 -9.28 -116.63 25.21
N LEU A 628 -8.77 -115.53 25.79
CA LEU A 628 -8.28 -115.53 27.17
C LEU A 628 -9.40 -115.80 28.18
N LEU A 629 -10.54 -115.13 28.03
CA LEU A 629 -11.70 -115.29 28.89
C LEU A 629 -12.39 -116.64 28.69
N GLY A 630 -12.42 -117.14 27.46
CA GLY A 630 -12.89 -118.48 27.12
C GLY A 630 -12.03 -119.57 27.77
N ALA A 631 -10.70 -119.40 27.78
CA ALA A 631 -9.77 -120.30 28.48
C ALA A 631 -10.02 -120.28 30.01
N ALA A 632 -10.19 -119.08 30.58
CA ALA A 632 -10.49 -118.90 31.99
C ALA A 632 -11.84 -119.52 32.38
N ALA A 633 -12.88 -119.33 31.56
CA ALA A 633 -14.18 -119.97 31.74
C ALA A 633 -14.04 -121.50 31.68
N GLY A 634 -13.34 -122.03 30.66
CA GLY A 634 -13.07 -123.47 30.53
C GLY A 634 -12.36 -124.06 31.76
N LEU A 635 -11.38 -123.34 32.33
CA LEU A 635 -10.74 -123.72 33.60
C LEU A 635 -11.73 -123.72 34.77
N ILE A 636 -12.55 -122.67 34.90
CA ILE A 636 -13.57 -122.57 35.97
C ILE A 636 -14.59 -123.72 35.86
N PHE A 637 -15.04 -124.07 34.65
CA PHE A 637 -15.94 -125.20 34.42
C PHE A 637 -15.30 -126.55 34.76
N ALA A 638 -14.02 -126.74 34.40
CA ALA A 638 -13.28 -127.95 34.76
C ALA A 638 -13.09 -128.10 36.28
N PHE A 639 -12.75 -127.02 36.98
CA PHE A 639 -12.53 -127.03 38.44
C PHE A 639 -13.82 -127.11 39.26
N SER A 640 -14.91 -126.52 38.79
CA SER A 640 -16.20 -126.49 39.51
C SER A 640 -16.95 -127.82 39.44
N GLY A 641 -16.57 -128.74 38.54
CA GLY A 641 -17.29 -130.00 38.32
C GLY A 641 -18.68 -129.84 37.69
N ALA A 642 -19.01 -128.63 37.22
CA ALA A 642 -20.32 -128.29 36.68
C ALA A 642 -20.68 -129.09 35.41
N GLU A 643 -19.69 -129.50 34.60
CA GLU A 643 -19.94 -130.43 33.47
C GLU A 643 -20.44 -131.79 34.00
N ALA A 644 -19.73 -132.40 34.95
CA ALA A 644 -20.07 -133.75 35.45
C ALA A 644 -21.43 -133.83 36.18
N ALA A 645 -21.89 -132.73 36.77
CA ALA A 645 -23.17 -132.63 37.47
C ALA A 645 -24.38 -132.57 36.51
N ILE A 646 -24.19 -132.11 35.27
CA ILE A 646 -25.28 -131.90 34.31
C ILE A 646 -25.42 -133.11 33.37
N PHE A 647 -24.31 -133.77 33.00
CA PHE A 647 -24.31 -134.85 31.99
C PHE A 647 -24.70 -136.25 32.51
N ASN A 648 -24.91 -136.45 33.81
CA ASN A 648 -25.15 -137.77 34.40
C ASN A 648 -26.62 -138.10 34.73
N SER A 649 -27.62 -137.28 34.35
CA SER A 649 -29.02 -137.53 34.78
C SER A 649 -30.17 -137.08 33.84
N THR A 650 -29.95 -136.86 32.53
CA THR A 650 -31.04 -136.43 31.62
C THR A 650 -30.93 -137.02 30.19
N PRO A 651 -32.02 -137.01 29.36
CA PRO A 651 -32.02 -137.55 27.99
C PRO A 651 -31.01 -136.84 27.08
N LEU A 652 -30.42 -137.56 26.10
CA LEU A 652 -29.36 -137.04 25.21
C LEU A 652 -29.67 -135.65 24.63
N TRP A 653 -30.89 -135.43 24.12
CA TRP A 653 -31.29 -134.14 23.53
C TRP A 653 -31.27 -132.96 24.52
N LEU A 654 -31.57 -133.23 25.81
CA LEU A 654 -31.59 -132.21 26.86
C LEU A 654 -30.16 -131.83 27.27
N ASN A 655 -29.21 -132.78 27.20
CA ASN A 655 -27.77 -132.51 27.38
C ASN A 655 -27.23 -131.58 26.29
N TYR A 656 -27.67 -131.75 25.04
CA TYR A 656 -27.31 -130.83 23.96
C TYR A 656 -27.90 -129.44 24.20
N LEU A 657 -29.17 -129.32 24.58
CA LEU A 657 -29.82 -128.03 24.84
C LEU A 657 -29.24 -127.29 26.05
N SER A 658 -29.02 -127.98 27.18
CA SER A 658 -28.43 -127.38 28.39
C SER A 658 -27.02 -126.87 28.12
N SER A 659 -26.25 -127.58 27.30
CA SER A 659 -24.91 -127.17 26.87
C SER A 659 -24.95 -125.98 25.92
N ALA A 660 -25.88 -125.97 24.96
CA ALA A 660 -26.06 -124.83 24.07
C ALA A 660 -26.39 -123.54 24.86
N VAL A 661 -27.26 -123.64 25.87
CA VAL A 661 -27.62 -122.50 26.73
C VAL A 661 -26.46 -122.10 27.64
N LEU A 662 -25.73 -123.04 28.23
CA LEU A 662 -24.61 -122.74 29.12
C LEU A 662 -23.43 -122.14 28.37
N TYR A 663 -22.94 -122.79 27.30
CA TYR A 663 -21.86 -122.25 26.48
C TYR A 663 -22.29 -120.98 25.73
N GLY A 664 -23.58 -120.84 25.39
CA GLY A 664 -24.15 -119.60 24.87
C GLY A 664 -24.17 -118.46 25.89
N GLY A 665 -24.59 -118.74 27.13
CA GLY A 665 -24.61 -117.74 28.21
C GLY A 665 -23.20 -117.33 28.65
N VAL A 666 -22.26 -118.28 28.68
CA VAL A 666 -20.83 -118.00 28.91
C VAL A 666 -20.24 -117.22 27.74
N GLY A 667 -20.58 -117.57 26.50
CA GLY A 667 -20.21 -116.80 25.31
C GLY A 667 -20.71 -115.36 25.37
N TRP A 668 -21.97 -115.14 25.75
CA TRP A 668 -22.53 -113.81 25.96
C TRP A 668 -21.79 -113.02 27.05
N LEU A 669 -21.57 -113.61 28.23
CA LEU A 669 -20.87 -112.98 29.35
C LEU A 669 -19.43 -112.62 28.98
N THR A 670 -18.70 -113.54 28.36
CA THR A 670 -17.32 -113.31 27.93
C THR A 670 -17.22 -112.24 26.84
N ASN A 671 -18.23 -112.09 25.98
CA ASN A 671 -18.27 -111.01 24.99
C ASN A 671 -18.57 -109.64 25.62
N VAL A 672 -19.54 -109.57 26.55
CA VAL A 672 -19.81 -108.35 27.32
C VAL A 672 -18.56 -107.89 28.07
N LEU A 673 -17.88 -108.82 28.73
CA LEU A 673 -16.65 -108.52 29.47
C LEU A 673 -15.50 -108.14 28.53
N ALA A 674 -15.35 -108.81 27.38
CA ALA A 674 -14.32 -108.49 26.40
C ALA A 674 -14.49 -107.09 25.82
N ILE A 675 -15.73 -106.67 25.53
CA ILE A 675 -16.05 -105.30 25.09
C ILE A 675 -15.78 -104.30 26.19
N TRP A 676 -16.20 -104.59 27.42
CA TRP A 676 -15.91 -103.74 28.58
C TRP A 676 -14.39 -103.58 28.79
N MET A 677 -13.60 -104.64 28.62
CA MET A 677 -12.14 -104.64 28.72
C MET A 677 -11.41 -103.91 27.56
N ILE A 678 -12.12 -103.50 26.50
CA ILE A 678 -11.54 -102.63 25.47
C ILE A 678 -11.24 -101.26 26.07
N PHE A 679 -12.15 -100.71 26.87
CA PHE A 679 -12.04 -99.38 27.44
C PHE A 679 -11.54 -99.42 28.89
N HIS A 680 -11.99 -100.40 29.68
CA HIS A 680 -11.69 -100.51 31.10
C HIS A 680 -10.61 -101.56 31.43
N PRO A 681 -9.82 -101.37 32.51
CA PRO A 681 -9.73 -100.16 33.33
C PRO A 681 -8.95 -99.06 32.60
N TYR A 682 -9.33 -97.79 32.79
CA TYR A 682 -8.69 -96.65 32.12
C TYR A 682 -7.20 -96.45 32.44
N ALA A 683 -6.72 -97.00 33.57
CA ALA A 683 -5.33 -96.89 34.02
C ALA A 683 -4.72 -98.27 34.31
N ALA A 684 -3.39 -98.38 34.21
CA ALA A 684 -2.66 -99.59 34.56
C ALA A 684 -2.87 -99.93 36.05
N LYS A 685 -3.26 -101.18 36.34
CA LYS A 685 -3.40 -101.67 37.72
C LYS A 685 -2.20 -102.57 38.06
N ARG A 686 -1.69 -102.45 39.28
CA ARG A 686 -0.55 -103.23 39.79
C ARG A 686 -0.95 -103.94 41.08
N VAL A 687 -0.60 -105.23 41.22
CA VAL A 687 -0.80 -106.02 42.45
C VAL A 687 0.51 -106.71 42.79
N GLY A 688 1.02 -106.51 44.01
CA GLY A 688 2.31 -107.07 44.45
C GLY A 688 3.52 -106.63 43.61
N GLY A 689 3.48 -105.45 42.99
CA GLY A 689 4.55 -104.92 42.11
C GLY A 689 4.48 -105.37 40.65
N LEU A 690 3.70 -106.42 40.34
CA LEU A 690 3.48 -106.91 38.97
C LEU A 690 2.30 -106.18 38.31
N LYS A 691 2.47 -105.78 37.04
CA LYS A 691 1.41 -105.16 36.23
C LYS A 691 0.39 -106.22 35.84
N ILE A 692 -0.89 -105.97 36.10
CA ILE A 692 -1.96 -106.88 35.67
C ILE A 692 -2.03 -106.83 34.14
N PRO A 693 -1.94 -107.98 33.44
CA PRO A 693 -2.06 -108.03 31.98
C PRO A 693 -3.41 -107.45 31.55
N PHE A 694 -3.43 -106.75 30.41
CA PHE A 694 -4.63 -106.05 29.89
C PHE A 694 -5.16 -104.92 30.79
N THR A 695 -4.28 -104.28 31.59
CA THR A 695 -4.55 -102.99 32.25
C THR A 695 -3.49 -101.94 31.85
N PRO A 696 -3.84 -100.75 31.33
CA PRO A 696 -5.20 -100.29 31.04
C PRO A 696 -5.84 -101.08 29.90
N GLY A 697 -7.13 -100.86 29.68
CA GLY A 697 -7.89 -101.38 28.54
C GLY A 697 -7.20 -101.08 27.20
N VAL A 698 -7.56 -101.84 26.17
CA VAL A 698 -6.90 -101.83 24.86
C VAL A 698 -6.89 -100.44 24.20
N VAL A 699 -8.03 -99.74 24.17
CA VAL A 699 -8.15 -98.39 23.58
C VAL A 699 -7.41 -97.36 24.42
N ALA A 700 -7.54 -97.42 25.75
CA ALA A 700 -6.78 -96.58 26.68
C ALA A 700 -5.25 -96.75 26.57
N LYS A 701 -4.79 -97.97 26.21
CA LYS A 701 -3.37 -98.26 25.95
C LYS A 701 -2.90 -97.75 24.58
N ASN A 702 -3.75 -97.79 23.56
CA ASN A 702 -3.41 -97.51 22.16
C ASN A 702 -3.99 -96.17 21.65
N ARG A 703 -4.25 -95.19 22.53
CA ARG A 703 -4.88 -93.90 22.19
C ARG A 703 -4.24 -93.18 21.00
N SER A 704 -2.92 -93.12 20.93
CA SER A 704 -2.21 -92.48 19.79
C SER A 704 -2.46 -93.20 18.46
N ARG A 705 -2.60 -94.52 18.46
CA ARG A 705 -2.94 -95.29 17.25
C ARG A 705 -4.38 -95.06 16.83
N PHE A 706 -5.29 -94.96 17.81
CA PHE A 706 -6.69 -94.62 17.57
C PHE A 706 -6.82 -93.21 16.98
N ALA A 707 -6.17 -92.22 17.59
CA ALA A 707 -6.11 -90.85 17.11
C ALA A 707 -5.61 -90.76 15.64
N ASP A 708 -4.51 -91.44 15.29
CA ASP A 708 -4.01 -91.48 13.91
C ASP A 708 -4.97 -92.20 12.95
N SER A 709 -5.69 -93.23 13.42
CA SER A 709 -6.66 -93.96 12.60
C SER A 709 -7.93 -93.14 12.35
N MET A 710 -8.41 -92.40 13.35
CA MET A 710 -9.56 -91.50 13.22
C MET A 710 -9.21 -90.29 12.37
N GLY A 711 -8.02 -89.69 12.53
CA GLY A 711 -7.55 -88.62 11.65
C GLY A 711 -7.43 -89.06 10.19
N LYS A 712 -6.94 -90.27 9.93
CA LYS A 712 -6.93 -90.85 8.58
C LYS A 712 -8.33 -91.06 8.01
N PHE A 713 -9.28 -91.46 8.85
CA PHE A 713 -10.66 -91.68 8.43
C PHE A 713 -11.35 -90.35 8.09
N VAL A 714 -11.16 -89.33 8.93
CA VAL A 714 -11.66 -87.98 8.67
C VAL A 714 -11.11 -87.39 7.36
N GLU A 715 -9.79 -87.44 7.16
CA GLU A 715 -9.15 -86.90 5.94
C GLU A 715 -9.51 -87.68 4.66
N LYS A 716 -9.60 -89.02 4.74
CA LYS A 716 -9.80 -89.86 3.54
C LYS A 716 -11.24 -90.09 3.16
N GLU A 717 -12.16 -90.06 4.12
CA GLU A 717 -13.55 -90.48 3.90
C GLU A 717 -14.57 -89.39 4.21
N LEU A 718 -14.32 -88.51 5.19
CA LEU A 718 -15.29 -87.49 5.64
C LEU A 718 -15.06 -86.13 4.96
N LEU A 719 -13.82 -85.64 4.95
CA LEU A 719 -13.47 -84.31 4.42
C LEU A 719 -12.33 -84.46 3.39
N LYS A 720 -12.66 -85.02 2.22
CA LYS A 720 -11.66 -85.28 1.16
C LYS A 720 -11.31 -84.01 0.41
N ALA A 721 -10.02 -83.75 0.22
CA ALA A 721 -9.54 -82.53 -0.46
C ALA A 721 -9.99 -82.41 -1.92
N ASP A 722 -10.05 -83.53 -2.65
CA ASP A 722 -10.46 -83.60 -4.05
C ASP A 722 -11.98 -83.45 -4.27
N SER A 723 -12.78 -83.73 -3.23
CA SER A 723 -14.24 -83.55 -3.26
C SER A 723 -14.71 -82.12 -2.96
N ALA A 724 -13.83 -81.27 -2.40
CA ALA A 724 -14.20 -79.95 -1.88
C ALA A 724 -14.82 -79.03 -2.94
N ALA A 725 -14.34 -79.09 -4.18
CA ALA A 725 -14.85 -78.27 -5.28
C ALA A 725 -16.29 -78.65 -5.68
N GLU A 726 -16.63 -79.94 -5.63
CA GLU A 726 -17.98 -80.45 -5.93
C GLU A 726 -18.97 -80.08 -4.81
N ILE A 727 -18.51 -80.07 -3.56
CA ILE A 727 -19.32 -79.64 -2.42
C ILE A 727 -19.65 -78.15 -2.50
N ILE A 728 -18.66 -77.30 -2.78
CA ILE A 728 -18.88 -75.85 -2.94
C ILE A 728 -19.86 -75.60 -4.08
N GLU A 729 -19.72 -76.33 -5.21
CA GLU A 729 -20.64 -76.18 -6.35
C GLU A 729 -22.08 -76.62 -6.01
N LYS A 730 -22.27 -77.77 -5.37
CA LYS A 730 -23.60 -78.25 -4.98
C LYS A 730 -24.29 -77.34 -3.96
N ASN A 731 -23.52 -76.58 -3.17
CA ASN A 731 -24.03 -75.63 -2.19
C ASN A 731 -23.97 -74.17 -2.67
N ARG A 732 -23.63 -73.89 -3.94
CA ARG A 732 -23.45 -72.53 -4.48
C ARG A 732 -24.62 -71.61 -4.16
N SER A 733 -25.84 -72.01 -4.50
CA SER A 733 -27.05 -71.22 -4.27
C SER A 733 -27.27 -70.93 -2.79
N HIS A 734 -27.09 -71.94 -1.93
CA HIS A 734 -27.22 -71.79 -0.49
C HIS A 734 -26.17 -70.82 0.08
N ILE A 735 -24.91 -70.93 -0.36
CA ILE A 735 -23.81 -70.03 0.05
C ILE A 735 -24.14 -68.60 -0.37
N LYS A 736 -24.59 -68.41 -1.61
CA LYS A 736 -24.96 -67.11 -2.15
C LYS A 736 -26.10 -66.46 -1.36
N GLU A 737 -27.22 -67.16 -1.20
CA GLU A 737 -28.40 -66.68 -0.47
C GLU A 737 -28.03 -66.32 0.98
N THR A 738 -27.24 -67.16 1.65
CA THR A 738 -26.79 -66.90 3.03
C THR A 738 -25.93 -65.63 3.13
N ILE A 739 -25.01 -65.40 2.19
CA ILE A 739 -24.17 -64.20 2.21
C ILE A 739 -24.99 -62.96 1.85
N LEU A 740 -25.91 -63.05 0.88
CA LEU A 740 -26.82 -61.96 0.54
C LEU A 740 -27.70 -61.57 1.74
N GLU A 741 -28.34 -62.54 2.38
CA GLU A 741 -29.15 -62.33 3.60
C GLU A 741 -28.33 -61.69 4.72
N TYR A 742 -27.05 -62.09 4.90
CA TYR A 742 -26.17 -61.50 5.89
C TYR A 742 -25.94 -59.99 5.63
N PHE A 743 -25.59 -59.60 4.41
CA PHE A 743 -25.37 -58.18 4.09
C PHE A 743 -26.69 -57.39 4.09
N GLU A 744 -27.79 -57.97 3.62
CA GLU A 744 -29.11 -57.33 3.62
C GLU A 744 -29.62 -57.07 5.05
N GLN A 745 -29.50 -58.04 5.97
CA GLN A 745 -29.87 -57.88 7.38
C GLN A 745 -29.06 -56.79 8.10
N ASN A 746 -27.87 -56.48 7.59
CA ASN A 746 -26.99 -55.44 8.09
C ASN A 746 -27.00 -54.16 7.23
N ASP A 747 -27.98 -53.99 6.34
CA ASP A 747 -28.14 -52.85 5.42
C ASP A 747 -26.83 -52.49 4.66
N TYR A 748 -26.09 -53.51 4.24
CA TYR A 748 -24.82 -53.41 3.52
C TYR A 748 -23.71 -52.65 4.27
N GLN A 749 -23.88 -52.36 5.57
CA GLN A 749 -22.98 -51.51 6.34
C GLN A 749 -21.52 -51.99 6.28
N GLN A 750 -21.29 -53.30 6.37
CA GLN A 750 -19.94 -53.87 6.33
C GLN A 750 -19.23 -53.65 4.99
N PHE A 751 -19.96 -53.57 3.87
CA PHE A 751 -19.37 -53.27 2.56
C PHE A 751 -18.89 -51.82 2.49
N PHE A 752 -19.69 -50.89 3.01
CA PHE A 752 -19.33 -49.47 3.07
C PHE A 752 -18.26 -49.18 4.14
N ASP A 753 -18.27 -49.88 5.28
CA ASP A 753 -17.21 -49.80 6.28
C ASP A 753 -15.85 -50.19 5.68
N LEU A 754 -15.79 -51.21 4.81
CA LEU A 754 -14.56 -51.55 4.08
C LEU A 754 -14.08 -50.43 3.16
N LEU A 755 -14.97 -49.74 2.44
CA LEU A 755 -14.61 -48.60 1.59
C LEU A 755 -14.12 -47.40 2.43
N LYS A 756 -14.78 -47.16 3.57
CA LYS A 756 -14.43 -46.09 4.52
C LYS A 756 -13.07 -46.34 5.18
N ASP A 757 -12.81 -47.56 5.64
CA ASP A 757 -11.55 -47.95 6.28
C ASP A 757 -10.36 -47.90 5.31
N ASN A 758 -10.63 -47.99 4.00
CA ASN A 758 -9.64 -47.91 2.93
C ASN A 758 -9.59 -46.54 2.23
N ASN A 759 -10.24 -45.51 2.77
CA ASN A 759 -10.33 -44.19 2.14
C ASN A 759 -8.97 -43.57 1.76
N ASN A 760 -7.95 -43.68 2.60
CA ASN A 760 -6.59 -43.20 2.34
C ASN A 760 -5.95 -43.89 1.14
N PHE A 761 -6.20 -45.20 1.02
CA PHE A 761 -5.71 -45.98 -0.10
C PHE A 761 -6.45 -45.59 -1.40
N LEU A 762 -7.77 -45.46 -1.36
CA LEU A 762 -8.60 -45.04 -2.49
C LEU A 762 -8.23 -43.63 -2.98
N ALA A 763 -7.99 -42.69 -2.05
CA ALA A 763 -7.51 -41.35 -2.35
C ALA A 763 -6.19 -41.37 -3.12
N ALA A 764 -5.24 -42.22 -2.70
CA ALA A 764 -3.96 -42.36 -3.37
C ALA A 764 -4.07 -42.92 -4.80
N GLU A 765 -4.98 -43.87 -5.04
CA GLU A 765 -5.21 -44.41 -6.38
C GLU A 765 -5.88 -43.37 -7.30
N VAL A 766 -6.90 -42.67 -6.79
CA VAL A 766 -7.56 -41.58 -7.54
C VAL A 766 -6.54 -40.51 -7.93
N LEU A 767 -5.69 -40.09 -7.00
CA LEU A 767 -4.63 -39.10 -7.28
C LEU A 767 -3.61 -39.62 -8.31
N ALA A 768 -3.18 -40.87 -8.20
CA ALA A 768 -2.25 -41.48 -9.16
C ALA A 768 -2.84 -41.61 -10.57
N LYS A 769 -4.16 -41.82 -10.69
CA LYS A 769 -4.86 -41.83 -11.98
C LYS A 769 -5.04 -40.42 -12.53
N ILE A 770 -5.39 -39.45 -11.70
CA ILE A 770 -5.45 -38.03 -12.09
C ILE A 770 -4.08 -37.57 -12.61
N ASP A 771 -2.99 -37.91 -11.92
CA ASP A 771 -1.62 -37.59 -12.35
C ASP A 771 -1.30 -38.19 -13.73
N LYS A 772 -1.67 -39.46 -13.95
CA LYS A 772 -1.53 -40.10 -15.27
C LYS A 772 -2.40 -39.45 -16.34
N LEU A 773 -3.59 -38.95 -16.01
CA LEU A 773 -4.44 -38.24 -16.96
C LEU A 773 -3.83 -36.88 -17.33
N ILE A 774 -3.33 -36.13 -16.34
CA ILE A 774 -2.63 -34.86 -16.56
C ILE A 774 -1.45 -35.04 -17.53
N LEU A 775 -0.66 -36.09 -17.35
CA LEU A 775 0.52 -36.37 -18.19
C LEU A 775 0.20 -36.95 -19.57
N ASN A 776 -1.01 -37.45 -19.80
CA ASN A 776 -1.42 -38.09 -21.06
C ASN A 776 -2.45 -37.27 -21.86
N PHE A 777 -2.62 -35.99 -21.56
CA PHE A 777 -3.45 -35.11 -22.39
C PHE A 777 -2.92 -35.08 -23.83
N ASP A 778 -3.74 -35.56 -24.76
CA ASP A 778 -3.46 -35.49 -26.19
C ASP A 778 -3.92 -34.15 -26.79
N ASP A 779 -3.53 -33.90 -28.04
CA ASP A 779 -3.77 -32.61 -28.69
C ASP A 779 -5.28 -32.35 -28.92
N GLU A 780 -6.12 -33.39 -29.04
CA GLU A 780 -7.58 -33.26 -29.13
C GLU A 780 -8.19 -32.85 -27.78
N ASN A 781 -7.76 -33.49 -26.67
CA ASN A 781 -8.21 -33.15 -25.33
C ASN A 781 -7.79 -31.73 -24.91
N LEU A 782 -6.59 -31.30 -25.30
CA LEU A 782 -6.12 -29.94 -25.01
C LEU A 782 -6.98 -28.89 -25.70
N ALA A 783 -7.36 -29.12 -26.96
CA ALA A 783 -8.20 -28.19 -27.72
C ALA A 783 -9.60 -27.99 -27.11
N GLU A 784 -10.20 -29.04 -26.56
CA GLU A 784 -11.54 -28.99 -25.94
C GLU A 784 -11.57 -28.18 -24.63
N ILE A 785 -10.45 -28.11 -23.91
CA ILE A 785 -10.36 -27.42 -22.60
C ILE A 785 -9.77 -26.02 -22.72
N LYS A 786 -8.88 -25.79 -23.69
CA LYS A 786 -8.10 -24.54 -23.84
C LYS A 786 -8.99 -23.30 -23.98
N GLU A 787 -9.94 -23.30 -24.91
CA GLU A 787 -10.80 -22.12 -25.16
C GLU A 787 -11.76 -21.80 -24.01
N PRO A 788 -12.55 -22.76 -23.47
CA PRO A 788 -13.43 -22.50 -22.33
C PRO A 788 -12.66 -22.04 -21.08
N PHE A 789 -11.48 -22.62 -20.82
CA PHE A 789 -10.63 -22.25 -19.71
C PHE A 789 -10.08 -20.83 -19.88
N ASN A 790 -9.54 -20.52 -21.07
CA ASN A 790 -9.02 -19.21 -21.42
C ASN A 790 -10.09 -18.12 -21.23
N GLN A 791 -11.31 -18.35 -21.71
CA GLN A 791 -12.43 -17.41 -21.55
C GLN A 791 -12.82 -17.20 -20.09
N LYS A 792 -12.94 -18.28 -19.29
CA LYS A 792 -13.26 -18.17 -17.86
C LYS A 792 -12.15 -17.43 -17.10
N LEU A 793 -10.88 -17.79 -17.33
CA LEU A 793 -9.74 -17.16 -16.66
C LEU A 793 -9.68 -15.66 -16.95
N ASN A 794 -9.77 -15.26 -18.23
CA ASN A 794 -9.72 -13.84 -18.59
C ASN A 794 -10.91 -13.06 -18.06
N LYS A 795 -12.11 -13.66 -18.03
CA LYS A 795 -13.28 -13.02 -17.39
C LYS A 795 -13.05 -12.77 -15.90
N TYR A 796 -12.37 -13.66 -15.20
CA TYR A 796 -12.05 -13.48 -13.78
C TYR A 796 -10.94 -12.45 -13.55
N LEU A 797 -9.87 -12.50 -14.35
CA LEU A 797 -8.80 -11.51 -14.29
C LEU A 797 -9.35 -10.12 -14.62
N ASP A 798 -10.22 -9.98 -15.62
CA ASP A 798 -10.90 -8.72 -15.96
C ASP A 798 -11.74 -8.15 -14.81
N LYS A 799 -12.50 -9.01 -14.10
CA LYS A 799 -13.25 -8.60 -12.89
C LYS A 799 -12.34 -8.09 -11.77
N LYS A 800 -11.07 -8.53 -11.72
CA LYS A 800 -10.08 -8.13 -10.71
C LYS A 800 -9.19 -6.97 -11.14
N LEU A 801 -9.12 -6.63 -12.44
CA LEU A 801 -8.38 -5.47 -12.96
C LEU A 801 -8.77 -4.16 -12.29
N SER A 802 -10.03 -3.99 -11.89
CA SER A 802 -10.49 -2.78 -11.16
C SER A 802 -9.89 -2.62 -9.76
N GLY A 803 -9.25 -3.67 -9.21
CA GLY A 803 -8.56 -3.63 -7.93
C GLY A 803 -7.04 -3.42 -8.06
N ILE A 804 -6.49 -3.41 -9.28
CA ILE A 804 -5.06 -3.16 -9.50
C ILE A 804 -4.79 -1.67 -9.34
N ASN A 805 -3.78 -1.35 -8.54
CA ASN A 805 -3.27 0.01 -8.42
C ASN A 805 -2.05 0.19 -9.34
N PHE A 806 -2.31 0.53 -10.61
CA PHE A 806 -1.25 0.74 -11.59
C PHE A 806 -0.30 1.89 -11.21
N ALA A 807 -0.75 2.84 -10.37
CA ALA A 807 0.11 3.88 -9.82
C ALA A 807 1.21 3.29 -8.92
N GLU A 808 0.85 2.34 -8.06
CA GLU A 808 1.79 1.66 -7.16
C GLU A 808 2.77 0.76 -7.92
N MET A 809 2.31 0.13 -9.02
CA MET A 809 3.19 -0.62 -9.92
C MET A 809 4.25 0.30 -10.56
N ILE A 810 3.85 1.47 -11.04
CA ILE A 810 4.80 2.45 -11.58
C ILE A 810 5.77 2.93 -10.51
N ASN A 811 5.29 3.31 -9.33
CA ASN A 811 6.17 3.76 -8.25
C ASN A 811 7.15 2.66 -7.84
N SER A 812 6.70 1.41 -7.79
CA SER A 812 7.57 0.26 -7.50
C SER A 812 8.61 0.03 -8.59
N TYR A 813 8.24 0.17 -9.87
CA TYR A 813 9.18 0.04 -10.98
C TYR A 813 10.28 1.11 -10.91
N LEU A 814 9.90 2.36 -10.63
CA LEU A 814 10.81 3.51 -10.62
C LEU A 814 11.75 3.48 -9.40
N VAL A 815 11.31 2.94 -8.25
CA VAL A 815 12.17 2.77 -7.07
C VAL A 815 13.15 1.60 -7.22
N ASN A 816 12.73 0.51 -7.88
CA ASN A 816 13.52 -0.72 -7.95
C ASN A 816 14.46 -0.80 -9.15
N ASN A 817 14.29 0.05 -10.15
CA ASN A 817 15.16 0.12 -11.32
C ASN A 817 15.79 1.51 -11.37
N GLU A 818 17.12 1.58 -11.47
CA GLU A 818 17.80 2.83 -11.85
C GLU A 818 17.18 3.31 -13.15
N LEU A 819 16.55 4.47 -13.09
CA LEU A 819 15.88 5.10 -14.21
C LEU A 819 16.95 5.46 -15.25
N ASP A 820 17.09 4.67 -16.32
CA ASP A 820 17.95 5.01 -17.47
C ASP A 820 17.32 6.20 -18.22
N LEU A 821 17.55 7.38 -17.64
CA LEU A 821 17.17 8.66 -18.19
C LEU A 821 18.24 9.17 -19.15
N THR A 822 19.39 8.51 -19.30
CA THR A 822 20.47 8.91 -20.20
C THR A 822 19.96 9.16 -21.62
N ARG A 823 19.05 8.31 -22.14
CA ARG A 823 18.44 8.53 -23.47
C ARG A 823 17.52 9.75 -23.52
N LEU A 824 16.73 9.97 -22.48
CA LEU A 824 15.80 11.10 -22.37
C LEU A 824 16.59 12.40 -22.22
N GLN A 825 17.65 12.37 -21.41
CA GLN A 825 18.65 13.41 -21.24
C GLN A 825 19.34 13.73 -22.57
N ASP A 826 19.84 12.75 -23.31
CA ASP A 826 20.45 12.95 -24.63
C ASP A 826 19.46 13.57 -25.63
N GLN A 827 18.19 13.18 -25.59
CA GLN A 827 17.15 13.77 -26.43
C GLN A 827 16.81 15.22 -26.02
N LEU A 828 16.78 15.53 -24.72
CA LEU A 828 16.58 16.88 -24.21
C LEU A 828 17.78 17.77 -24.53
N ILE A 829 18.98 17.25 -24.33
CA ILE A 829 20.24 17.94 -24.58
C ILE A 829 20.46 18.20 -26.06
N SER A 830 20.20 17.21 -26.93
CA SER A 830 20.32 17.38 -28.39
C SER A 830 19.31 18.35 -28.98
N LYS A 831 18.24 18.67 -28.22
CA LYS A 831 17.27 19.71 -28.57
C LYS A 831 17.63 21.08 -27.99
N PHE A 832 18.73 21.25 -27.26
CA PHE A 832 19.17 22.56 -26.77
C PHE A 832 19.61 23.47 -27.90
N ASP A 833 18.68 24.32 -28.28
CA ASP A 833 18.88 25.47 -29.15
C ASP A 833 18.20 26.66 -28.48
N LEU A 834 18.89 27.80 -28.42
CA LEU A 834 18.35 29.05 -27.89
C LEU A 834 17.05 29.42 -28.60
N GLY A 835 16.91 29.11 -29.90
CA GLY A 835 15.66 29.32 -30.64
C GLY A 835 14.47 28.49 -30.11
N LYS A 836 14.71 27.28 -29.62
CA LYS A 836 13.64 26.43 -29.04
C LYS A 836 13.30 26.81 -27.61
N ILE A 837 14.30 27.21 -26.83
CA ILE A 837 14.10 27.71 -25.46
C ILE A 837 13.27 28.99 -25.50
N THR A 838 13.62 29.92 -26.38
CA THR A 838 12.86 31.17 -26.56
C THR A 838 11.43 30.91 -27.04
N ALA A 839 11.23 29.98 -27.97
CA ALA A 839 9.89 29.55 -28.36
C ALA A 839 9.08 28.92 -27.21
N ALA A 840 9.74 28.28 -26.24
CA ALA A 840 9.08 27.68 -25.07
C ALA A 840 8.77 28.69 -23.95
N LEU A 841 9.51 29.81 -23.91
CA LEU A 841 9.29 30.92 -22.97
C LEU A 841 8.30 31.97 -23.49
N GLY A 842 7.86 31.85 -24.76
CA GLY A 842 6.85 32.74 -25.32
C GLY A 842 5.45 32.23 -25.05
N GLY A 843 4.54 33.15 -24.74
CA GLY A 843 3.15 32.85 -24.43
C GLY A 843 2.57 33.82 -23.40
N GLU A 844 1.31 33.56 -23.03
CA GLU A 844 0.59 34.28 -21.98
C GLU A 844 0.75 33.54 -20.64
N TYR A 845 1.09 34.29 -19.60
CA TYR A 845 1.31 33.83 -18.23
C TYR A 845 0.43 34.63 -17.28
N ASN A 846 -0.32 33.95 -16.42
CA ASN A 846 -1.24 34.59 -15.49
C ASN A 846 -0.73 34.41 -14.06
N PHE A 847 -0.53 35.49 -13.31
CA PHE A 847 -0.08 35.41 -11.93
C PHE A 847 -0.89 36.31 -11.01
N ASN A 848 -1.14 35.79 -9.80
CA ASN A 848 -1.80 36.53 -8.74
C ASN A 848 -0.74 37.08 -7.77
N LEU A 849 -0.82 38.37 -7.46
CA LEU A 849 -0.06 38.99 -6.38
C LEU A 849 -0.92 39.01 -5.11
N ASN A 850 -0.54 38.22 -4.12
CA ASN A 850 -1.23 38.17 -2.85
C ASN A 850 -0.68 39.17 -1.82
N SER A 851 -1.39 39.33 -0.70
CA SER A 851 -1.04 40.23 0.41
C SER A 851 0.37 40.02 0.96
N ALA A 852 0.85 38.77 1.03
CA ALA A 852 2.19 38.45 1.52
C ALA A 852 3.27 38.93 0.55
N GLN A 853 3.04 38.68 -0.74
CA GLN A 853 3.93 39.09 -1.81
C GLN A 853 3.96 40.61 -1.97
N LEU A 854 2.80 41.28 -1.90
CA LEU A 854 2.71 42.74 -1.88
C LEU A 854 3.47 43.31 -0.67
N LYS A 855 3.31 42.72 0.52
CA LYS A 855 4.03 43.11 1.74
C LYS A 855 5.55 42.96 1.60
N LYS A 856 6.02 41.84 1.01
CA LYS A 856 7.44 41.60 0.70
C LYS A 856 7.97 42.62 -0.31
N LEU A 857 7.16 42.96 -1.31
CA LEU A 857 7.47 43.97 -2.32
C LEU A 857 7.57 45.37 -1.70
N LEU A 858 6.59 45.81 -0.90
CA LEU A 858 6.58 47.13 -0.25
C LEU A 858 7.70 47.36 0.77
N LYS A 859 8.19 46.31 1.43
CA LYS A 859 9.37 46.37 2.32
C LYS A 859 10.69 46.56 1.57
N ASN A 860 10.68 46.41 0.24
CA ASN A 860 11.88 46.59 -0.55
C ASN A 860 12.19 48.10 -0.65
N LYS A 861 13.25 48.52 0.05
CA LYS A 861 13.75 49.91 0.01
C LYS A 861 14.06 50.44 -1.39
N GLU A 862 14.28 49.57 -2.38
CA GLU A 862 14.45 50.00 -3.77
C GLU A 862 13.20 50.63 -4.37
N LEU A 863 12.04 50.40 -3.74
CA LEU A 863 10.77 51.03 -4.05
C LEU A 863 10.56 52.35 -3.31
N TYR A 864 11.36 52.75 -2.32
CA TYR A 864 11.18 54.03 -1.64
C TYR A 864 11.25 55.26 -2.56
N PRO A 865 12.10 55.28 -3.61
CA PRO A 865 12.04 56.30 -4.63
C PRO A 865 10.69 56.40 -5.36
N PHE A 866 9.82 55.38 -5.32
CA PHE A 866 8.45 55.46 -5.85
C PHE A 866 7.60 56.48 -5.08
N LEU A 867 7.83 56.60 -3.76
CA LEU A 867 7.14 57.59 -2.94
C LEU A 867 7.42 59.01 -3.43
N LYS A 868 8.52 59.27 -4.17
CA LYS A 868 8.77 60.56 -4.83
C LYS A 868 7.67 60.98 -5.80
N PHE A 869 7.02 60.03 -6.47
CA PHE A 869 5.97 60.29 -7.47
C PHE A 869 4.58 60.43 -6.84
N ILE A 870 4.36 59.76 -5.71
CA ILE A 870 3.07 59.75 -5.02
C ILE A 870 2.99 60.80 -3.91
N MET A 871 4.09 61.08 -3.21
CA MET A 871 4.12 61.99 -2.06
C MET A 871 3.61 63.41 -2.37
N PRO A 872 3.92 64.03 -3.52
CA PRO A 872 3.36 65.33 -3.86
C PRO A 872 1.83 65.31 -3.96
N GLU A 873 1.24 64.21 -4.44
CA GLU A 873 -0.21 64.03 -4.54
C GLU A 873 -0.86 63.75 -3.18
N LEU A 874 -0.20 62.94 -2.32
CA LEU A 874 -0.69 62.67 -0.95
C LEU A 874 -0.70 63.92 -0.07
N LEU A 875 0.25 64.84 -0.27
CA LEU A 875 0.33 66.09 0.48
C LEU A 875 -0.66 67.15 -0.01
N ASN A 876 -1.54 66.84 -0.97
CA ASN A 876 -2.57 67.77 -1.45
C ASN A 876 -3.79 67.86 -0.50
N THR A 877 -3.78 67.12 0.62
CA THR A 877 -4.75 67.26 1.73
C THR A 877 -4.45 68.52 2.57
N GLU A 878 -5.47 69.27 3.01
CA GLU A 878 -5.28 70.48 3.83
C GLU A 878 -4.64 70.16 5.19
N ILE A 879 -3.43 70.68 5.43
CA ILE A 879 -2.73 70.61 6.72
C ILE A 879 -2.90 71.96 7.42
N ASP A 880 -3.69 72.00 8.50
CA ASP A 880 -3.92 73.22 9.29
C ASP A 880 -2.74 73.52 10.22
N TYR A 881 -1.71 74.19 9.71
CA TYR A 881 -0.53 74.63 10.47
C TYR A 881 -0.39 76.16 10.45
N ASN A 882 -0.30 76.78 11.62
CA ASN A 882 -0.17 78.24 11.76
C ASN A 882 1.27 78.73 11.46
N LEU A 883 1.66 78.66 10.19
CA LEU A 883 2.98 79.08 9.70
C LEU A 883 3.27 80.56 10.02
N LYS A 884 2.25 81.44 9.89
CA LYS A 884 2.37 82.87 10.22
C LYS A 884 2.76 83.08 11.68
N GLY A 885 2.07 82.42 12.60
CA GLY A 885 2.35 82.49 14.03
C GLY A 885 3.77 82.05 14.36
N LYS A 886 4.26 80.99 13.71
CA LYS A 886 5.62 80.47 13.97
C LYS A 886 6.72 81.38 13.43
N LEU A 887 6.54 81.95 12.24
CA LEU A 887 7.49 82.92 11.67
C LEU A 887 7.62 84.17 12.56
N ILE A 888 6.51 84.63 13.15
CA ILE A 888 6.50 85.78 14.05
C ILE A 888 7.18 85.44 15.38
N GLU A 889 6.91 84.28 15.96
CA GLU A 889 7.60 83.79 17.17
C GLU A 889 9.13 83.74 16.98
N ILE A 890 9.60 83.31 15.80
CA ILE A 890 11.03 83.29 15.45
C ILE A 890 11.62 84.71 15.38
N LEU A 891 10.90 85.65 14.75
CA LEU A 891 11.31 87.05 14.62
C LEU A 891 11.33 87.79 15.97
N GLU A 892 10.41 87.46 16.88
CA GLU A 892 10.35 87.98 18.25
C GLU A 892 11.48 87.43 19.12
N THR A 893 11.68 86.10 19.09
CA THR A 893 12.69 85.39 19.91
C THR A 893 14.11 85.81 19.55
N ASN A 894 14.37 86.16 18.28
CA ASN A 894 15.69 86.56 17.78
C ASN A 894 15.79 88.06 17.47
N SER A 895 14.89 88.88 18.03
CA SER A 895 14.80 90.32 17.82
C SER A 895 16.12 91.09 17.96
N GLY A 896 16.94 90.76 18.96
CA GLY A 896 18.25 91.40 19.16
C GLY A 896 19.21 91.16 17.98
N TYR A 897 19.26 89.93 17.47
CA TYR A 897 20.08 89.59 16.29
C TYR A 897 19.60 90.34 15.05
N TYR A 898 18.29 90.41 14.82
CA TYR A 898 17.74 91.09 13.65
C TYR A 898 17.88 92.61 13.72
N LEU A 899 17.78 93.20 14.92
CA LEU A 899 18.10 94.60 15.11
C LEU A 899 19.58 94.87 14.82
N ASP A 900 20.50 94.01 15.27
CA ASP A 900 21.93 94.12 14.94
C ASP A 900 22.18 94.06 13.43
N GLN A 901 21.51 93.14 12.72
CA GLN A 901 21.59 93.07 11.26
C GLN A 901 21.04 94.33 10.59
N GLY A 902 19.93 94.89 11.09
CA GLY A 902 19.36 96.14 10.61
C GLY A 902 20.29 97.34 10.81
N LEU A 903 20.93 97.44 11.98
CA LEU A 903 21.90 98.51 12.28
C LEU A 903 23.19 98.35 11.47
N ASN A 904 23.70 97.12 11.32
CA ASN A 904 24.83 96.83 10.44
C ASN A 904 24.51 97.18 8.99
N PHE A 905 23.28 96.93 8.53
CA PHE A 905 22.85 97.34 7.20
C PHE A 905 22.88 98.85 7.02
N ILE A 906 22.43 99.63 8.02
CA ILE A 906 22.55 101.10 8.00
C ILE A 906 24.02 101.50 7.85
N ASN A 907 24.94 100.85 8.56
CA ASN A 907 26.38 101.09 8.46
C ASN A 907 26.93 100.74 7.07
N GLN A 908 26.48 99.64 6.45
CA GLN A 908 26.85 99.26 5.08
C GLN A 908 26.36 100.24 4.01
N GLN A 909 25.34 101.06 4.30
CA GLN A 909 24.85 102.10 3.39
C GLN A 909 25.61 103.44 3.52
N GLN A 910 26.76 103.48 4.21
CA GLN A 910 27.56 104.68 4.44
C GLN A 910 27.82 105.49 3.16
N GLU A 911 28.24 104.85 2.07
CA GLU A 911 28.58 105.53 0.81
C GLU A 911 27.35 106.13 0.09
N LYS A 912 26.22 105.40 0.05
CA LYS A 912 24.95 105.89 -0.51
C LYS A 912 24.32 106.98 0.35
N THR A 913 24.51 106.90 1.67
CA THR A 913 24.01 107.91 2.61
C THR A 913 24.88 109.17 2.58
N ALA A 914 26.19 109.05 2.36
CA ALA A 914 27.11 110.18 2.09
C ALA A 914 26.62 111.03 0.90
N GLN A 915 26.18 110.36 -0.17
CA GLN A 915 25.63 111.02 -1.37
C GLN A 915 24.30 111.73 -1.11
N LEU A 916 23.46 111.20 -0.22
CA LEU A 916 22.20 111.82 0.21
C LEU A 916 22.42 113.00 1.16
N ILE A 917 23.48 112.95 1.98
CA ILE A 917 23.91 113.99 2.92
C ILE A 917 24.82 115.02 2.22
N ASN A 918 25.00 114.95 0.89
CA ASN A 918 25.87 115.85 0.14
C ASN A 918 25.40 117.31 0.23
N PHE A 919 25.87 117.99 1.27
CA PHE A 919 25.43 119.30 1.73
C PHE A 919 25.65 120.36 0.67
N LYS A 920 24.65 120.65 -0.17
CA LYS A 920 24.55 121.85 -1.01
C LYS A 920 25.91 122.26 -1.63
N LYS A 921 26.72 121.24 -1.98
CA LYS A 921 28.17 121.39 -2.19
C LYS A 921 28.42 122.37 -3.32
N ASP A 922 27.63 122.20 -4.37
CA ASP A 922 27.67 123.01 -5.58
C ASP A 922 27.14 124.44 -5.37
N GLU A 923 26.19 124.64 -4.45
CA GLU A 923 25.64 125.97 -4.13
C GLU A 923 26.61 126.80 -3.28
N ILE A 924 27.30 126.17 -2.31
CA ILE A 924 28.36 126.82 -1.53
C ILE A 924 29.53 127.19 -2.46
N ILE A 925 29.86 126.34 -3.43
CA ILE A 925 30.93 126.57 -4.41
C ILE A 925 30.60 127.72 -5.36
N GLU A 926 29.39 127.79 -5.93
CA GLU A 926 29.01 128.89 -6.82
C GLU A 926 28.94 130.22 -6.09
N ALA A 927 28.42 130.23 -4.86
CA ALA A 927 28.41 131.43 -4.03
C ALA A 927 29.84 131.95 -3.72
N GLU A 928 30.82 131.05 -3.55
CA GLU A 928 32.21 131.42 -3.26
C GLU A 928 33.00 131.86 -4.51
N LYS A 929 32.68 131.33 -5.70
CA LYS A 929 33.27 131.78 -6.99
C LYS A 929 32.84 133.20 -7.37
N GLU A 930 31.60 133.58 -7.08
CA GLU A 930 31.04 134.87 -7.47
C GLU A 930 31.47 136.02 -6.54
N LYS A 931 31.96 135.72 -5.34
CA LYS A 931 32.27 136.71 -4.31
C LYS A 931 33.57 137.49 -4.61
N LYS A 932 33.47 138.83 -4.69
CA LYS A 932 34.65 139.72 -4.78
C LYS A 932 35.46 139.63 -3.48
N GLY A 933 36.58 138.91 -3.53
CA GLY A 933 37.45 138.63 -2.38
C GLY A 933 37.41 137.18 -1.89
N GLY A 934 36.58 136.31 -2.50
CA GLY A 934 36.46 134.90 -2.14
C GLY A 934 37.74 134.10 -2.39
N LEU A 935 37.97 133.08 -1.57
CA LEU A 935 39.21 132.29 -1.53
C LEU A 935 39.56 131.68 -2.90
N LEU A 936 38.56 131.20 -3.63
CA LEU A 936 38.71 130.55 -4.94
C LEU A 936 39.12 131.50 -6.07
N LYS A 937 38.86 132.81 -5.94
CA LYS A 937 39.17 133.80 -6.98
C LYS A 937 40.55 134.44 -6.81
N ASN A 938 41.13 134.37 -5.60
CA ASN A 938 42.35 135.09 -5.22
C ASN A 938 43.51 134.20 -4.73
N THR A 939 43.39 132.87 -4.77
CA THR A 939 44.50 131.94 -4.50
C THR A 939 44.96 131.24 -5.79
N MET A 940 46.26 130.95 -5.95
CA MET A 940 46.82 130.21 -7.11
C MET A 940 46.45 128.71 -7.13
N ILE A 941 45.52 128.27 -6.28
CA ILE A 941 45.11 126.88 -6.16
C ILE A 941 43.95 126.66 -7.13
N SER A 942 44.03 125.64 -7.98
CA SER A 942 42.99 125.36 -8.97
C SER A 942 41.68 124.93 -8.26
N GLY A 943 40.52 125.32 -8.81
CA GLY A 943 39.23 124.91 -8.28
C GLY A 943 39.06 123.38 -8.16
N ALA A 944 39.82 122.61 -8.94
CA ALA A 944 39.83 121.15 -8.85
C ALA A 944 40.51 120.62 -7.55
N VAL A 945 41.54 121.30 -7.04
CA VAL A 945 42.19 120.92 -5.77
C VAL A 945 41.28 121.21 -4.57
N TYR A 946 40.52 122.31 -4.65
CA TYR A 946 39.51 122.65 -3.62
C TYR A 946 38.31 121.69 -3.67
N MET A 947 37.87 121.29 -4.86
CA MET A 947 36.83 120.26 -5.04
C MET A 947 37.26 118.91 -4.46
N ALA A 948 38.48 118.47 -4.76
CA ALA A 948 39.01 117.22 -4.22
C ALA A 948 39.12 117.24 -2.69
N ASP A 949 39.52 118.36 -2.09
CA ASP A 949 39.58 118.50 -0.62
C ASP A 949 38.18 118.53 0.03
N LEU A 950 37.18 119.06 -0.68
CA LEU A 950 35.79 119.10 -0.20
C LEU A 950 35.11 117.74 -0.30
N ASP A 951 35.35 116.99 -1.37
CA ASP A 951 34.91 115.60 -1.48
C ASP A 951 35.58 114.74 -0.41
N GLU A 952 36.89 114.87 -0.23
CA GLU A 952 37.64 114.22 0.86
C GLU A 952 37.11 114.64 2.25
N PHE A 953 36.62 115.89 2.40
CA PHE A 953 36.04 116.36 3.66
C PHE A 953 34.66 115.75 3.93
N VAL A 954 33.77 115.70 2.94
CA VAL A 954 32.44 115.09 3.08
C VAL A 954 32.56 113.59 3.36
N ASP A 955 33.47 112.90 2.69
CA ASP A 955 33.73 111.47 2.90
C ASP A 955 34.26 111.20 4.32
N SER A 956 35.25 111.98 4.78
CA SER A 956 35.79 111.84 6.15
C SER A 956 34.78 112.19 7.24
N VAL A 957 33.98 113.24 7.05
CA VAL A 957 32.89 113.60 7.97
C VAL A 957 31.86 112.48 8.01
N THR A 958 31.47 111.94 6.86
CA THR A 958 30.48 110.85 6.80
C THR A 958 31.01 109.61 7.51
N ALA A 959 32.27 109.23 7.29
CA ALA A 959 32.90 108.12 8.01
C ALA A 959 32.87 108.32 9.53
N ARG A 960 33.23 109.52 10.00
CA ARG A 960 33.21 109.86 11.44
C ARG A 960 31.80 109.87 12.03
N VAL A 961 30.80 110.35 11.27
CA VAL A 961 29.39 110.32 11.69
C VAL A 961 28.90 108.90 11.84
N PHE A 962 29.15 108.02 10.87
CA PHE A 962 28.71 106.62 10.93
C PHE A 962 29.44 105.84 12.03
N GLU A 963 30.74 106.09 12.23
CA GLU A 963 31.50 105.51 13.35
C GLU A 963 30.90 105.90 14.71
N ARG A 964 30.56 107.19 14.92
CA ARG A 964 29.91 107.65 16.16
C ARG A 964 28.45 107.21 16.27
N LEU A 965 27.73 107.08 15.17
CA LEU A 965 26.38 106.50 15.18
C LEU A 965 26.42 105.06 15.69
N GLU A 966 27.39 104.28 15.21
CA GLU A 966 27.57 102.88 15.61
C GLU A 966 28.07 102.73 17.05
N THR A 967 29.10 103.49 17.42
CA THR A 967 29.81 103.30 18.71
C THR A 967 29.21 104.07 19.88
N GLU A 968 28.46 105.16 19.62
CA GLU A 968 27.85 106.01 20.65
C GLU A 968 26.31 105.95 20.57
N TYR A 969 25.72 106.37 19.45
CA TYR A 969 24.28 106.63 19.37
C TYR A 969 23.42 105.36 19.41
N PHE A 970 23.72 104.35 18.60
CA PHE A 970 22.96 103.10 18.56
C PHE A 970 23.12 102.28 19.85
N VAL A 971 24.28 102.39 20.50
CA VAL A 971 24.52 101.78 21.82
C VAL A 971 23.66 102.47 22.89
N GLU A 972 23.65 103.80 22.94
CA GLU A 972 22.87 104.56 23.92
C GLU A 972 21.36 104.40 23.72
N LYS A 973 20.87 104.42 22.48
CA LYS A 973 19.43 104.36 22.17
C LYS A 973 18.91 102.94 21.91
N ARG A 974 19.70 101.90 22.19
CA ARG A 974 19.39 100.48 21.89
C ARG A 974 17.98 100.06 22.32
N SER A 975 17.60 100.30 23.58
CA SER A 975 16.29 99.90 24.10
C SER A 975 15.11 100.64 23.44
N LYS A 976 15.31 101.87 22.92
CA LYS A 976 14.29 102.57 22.13
C LYS A 976 14.14 101.95 20.74
N LEU A 977 15.25 101.59 20.11
CA LEU A 977 15.28 100.93 18.79
C LEU A 977 14.64 99.53 18.85
N GLU A 978 14.91 98.77 19.92
CA GLU A 978 14.26 97.46 20.17
C GLU A 978 12.75 97.62 20.35
N ASN A 979 12.29 98.59 21.14
CA ASN A 979 10.86 98.86 21.30
C ASN A 979 10.19 99.27 19.98
N MET A 980 10.88 100.05 19.14
CA MET A 980 10.38 100.39 17.81
C MET A 980 10.25 99.14 16.93
N TYR A 981 11.25 98.24 16.96
CA TYR A 981 11.24 96.97 16.24
C TYR A 981 10.12 96.03 16.70
N PHE A 982 9.95 95.84 18.01
CA PHE A 982 8.86 95.01 18.55
C PHE A 982 7.48 95.57 18.23
N LYS A 983 7.30 96.90 18.29
CA LYS A 983 6.04 97.53 17.94
C LYS A 983 5.72 97.39 16.45
N LEU A 984 6.74 97.47 15.58
CA LEU A 984 6.61 97.16 14.16
C LEU A 984 6.19 95.70 13.93
N LEU A 985 6.78 94.75 14.64
CA LEU A 985 6.41 93.32 14.56
C LEU A 985 4.98 93.03 15.04
N ALA A 986 4.57 93.61 16.18
CA ALA A 986 3.23 93.40 16.74
C ALA A 986 2.13 93.91 15.79
N GLU A 987 2.31 95.09 15.20
CA GLU A 987 1.37 95.64 14.23
C GLU A 987 1.42 94.88 12.88
N THR A 988 2.55 94.27 12.54
CA THR A 988 2.68 93.34 11.39
C THR A 988 1.92 92.02 11.63
N ASN A 989 1.85 91.56 12.88
CA ASN A 989 1.07 90.37 13.24
C ASN A 989 -0.43 90.61 13.05
N GLU A 990 -0.91 91.80 13.43
CA GLU A 990 -2.31 92.23 13.29
C GLU A 990 -2.72 92.61 11.86
N SER A 991 -1.77 92.79 10.92
CA SER A 991 -2.04 93.13 9.53
C SER A 991 -2.34 91.91 8.63
N GLU A 992 -2.82 92.15 7.41
CA GLU A 992 -3.06 91.10 6.38
C GLU A 992 -1.79 90.39 5.89
N PHE A 993 -0.61 90.79 6.36
CA PHE A 993 0.67 90.18 6.04
C PHE A 993 0.62 88.66 6.27
N LEU A 994 0.83 87.87 5.20
CA LEU A 994 0.87 86.40 5.21
C LEU A 994 -0.37 85.70 5.84
N SER A 995 -1.61 86.16 5.58
CA SER A 995 -2.83 85.51 6.09
C SER A 995 -2.90 83.99 5.81
N SER A 996 -3.34 83.19 6.79
CA SER A 996 -3.38 81.71 6.74
C SER A 996 -4.19 81.14 5.57
N GLU A 997 -5.37 81.70 5.26
CA GLU A 997 -6.19 81.29 4.09
C GLU A 997 -5.43 81.39 2.74
N LYS A 998 -4.33 82.14 2.67
CA LYS A 998 -3.59 82.42 1.43
C LYS A 998 -2.24 81.68 1.34
N ILE A 999 -1.84 80.89 2.34
CA ILE A 999 -0.58 80.10 2.33
C ILE A 999 -0.91 78.66 2.73
N ASN A 1000 -1.09 77.80 1.73
CA ASN A 1000 -1.30 76.39 1.97
C ASN A 1000 0.06 75.69 2.12
N LEU A 1001 0.40 75.29 3.35
CA LEU A 1001 1.63 74.53 3.65
C LEU A 1001 1.69 73.22 2.86
N SER A 1002 0.55 72.56 2.67
CA SER A 1002 0.45 71.29 1.96
C SER A 1002 0.86 71.45 0.48
N GLN A 1003 0.42 72.55 -0.15
CA GLN A 1003 0.81 72.92 -1.51
C GLN A 1003 2.29 73.31 -1.63
N LEU A 1004 2.88 73.95 -0.62
CA LEU A 1004 4.31 74.29 -0.62
C LEU A 1004 5.19 73.05 -0.49
N LEU A 1005 4.84 72.16 0.44
CA LEU A 1005 5.53 70.88 0.63
C LEU A 1005 5.37 69.99 -0.61
N SER A 1006 4.18 69.90 -1.18
CA SER A 1006 3.91 69.16 -2.43
C SER A 1006 4.83 69.64 -3.57
N ASN A 1007 4.90 70.95 -3.80
CA ASN A 1007 5.80 71.52 -4.82
C ASN A 1007 7.29 71.27 -4.53
N PHE A 1008 7.70 71.35 -3.26
CA PHE A 1008 9.08 71.09 -2.88
C PHE A 1008 9.46 69.62 -3.09
N PHE A 1009 8.64 68.67 -2.66
CA PHE A 1009 8.89 67.25 -2.85
C PHE A 1009 8.76 66.81 -4.33
N ALA A 1010 8.01 67.55 -5.15
CA ALA A 1010 8.00 67.40 -6.60
C ALA A 1010 9.30 67.91 -7.27
N SER A 1011 10.06 68.78 -6.61
CA SER A 1011 11.38 69.21 -7.09
C SER A 1011 12.42 68.09 -6.92
N ARG A 1012 13.47 68.09 -7.76
CA ARG A 1012 14.58 67.13 -7.64
C ARG A 1012 15.19 67.11 -6.24
N GLN A 1013 15.39 68.28 -5.64
CA GLN A 1013 16.04 68.43 -4.33
C GLN A 1013 15.17 67.90 -3.19
N GLY A 1014 13.87 68.23 -3.17
CA GLY A 1014 12.95 67.68 -2.16
C GLY A 1014 12.71 66.19 -2.34
N SER A 1015 12.65 65.72 -3.59
CA SER A 1015 12.54 64.31 -3.95
C SER A 1015 13.73 63.49 -3.43
N ASP A 1016 14.96 63.97 -3.64
CA ASP A 1016 16.17 63.33 -3.15
C ASP A 1016 16.22 63.32 -1.61
N LEU A 1017 15.90 64.45 -0.97
CA LEU A 1017 15.77 64.55 0.49
C LEU A 1017 14.78 63.51 1.05
N LEU A 1018 13.59 63.39 0.46
CA LEU A 1018 12.57 62.43 0.89
C LEU A 1018 13.08 60.99 0.84
N THR A 1019 13.81 60.65 -0.21
CA THR A 1019 14.34 59.29 -0.38
C THR A 1019 15.42 58.96 0.62
N GLU A 1020 16.35 59.87 0.88
CA GLU A 1020 17.35 59.67 1.94
C GLU A 1020 16.69 59.51 3.32
N VAL A 1021 15.68 60.32 3.63
CA VAL A 1021 14.92 60.20 4.89
C VAL A 1021 14.21 58.84 5.01
N LEU A 1022 13.63 58.33 3.93
CA LEU A 1022 12.99 57.01 3.92
C LEU A 1022 14.01 55.87 4.05
N TYR A 1023 15.17 55.97 3.40
CA TYR A 1023 16.26 54.99 3.57
C TYR A 1023 16.81 54.98 4.99
N LEU A 1024 17.00 56.15 5.61
CA LEU A 1024 17.42 56.28 7.01
C LEU A 1024 16.38 55.74 7.99
N SER A 1025 15.11 55.67 7.58
CA SER A 1025 13.98 55.20 8.39
C SER A 1025 13.50 53.78 8.01
N GLU A 1026 14.31 53.02 7.27
CA GLU A 1026 13.93 51.74 6.68
C GLU A 1026 13.44 50.73 7.74
N ALA A 1027 14.10 50.65 8.89
CA ALA A 1027 13.76 49.71 9.95
C ALA A 1027 12.38 50.02 10.55
N GLU A 1028 12.10 51.29 10.82
CA GLU A 1028 10.85 51.77 11.41
C GLU A 1028 9.68 51.68 10.44
N ILE A 1029 9.94 51.90 9.15
CA ILE A 1029 8.96 51.69 8.06
C ILE A 1029 8.64 50.20 7.95
N ASN A 1030 9.64 49.32 7.96
CA ASN A 1030 9.42 47.88 7.91
C ASN A 1030 8.65 47.35 9.14
N GLU A 1031 8.94 47.87 10.34
CA GLU A 1031 8.18 47.58 11.57
C GLU A 1031 6.70 47.99 11.42
N LEU A 1032 6.44 49.15 10.84
CA LEU A 1032 5.09 49.66 10.60
C LEU A 1032 4.33 48.86 9.53
N LEU A 1033 4.97 48.55 8.39
CA LEU A 1033 4.40 47.71 7.35
C LEU A 1033 4.07 46.31 7.87
N GLU A 1034 4.91 45.77 8.77
CA GLU A 1034 4.67 44.48 9.41
C GLU A 1034 3.43 44.47 10.29
N ALA A 1035 3.27 45.53 11.09
CA ALA A 1035 2.17 45.69 12.00
C ALA A 1035 0.85 46.08 11.31
N GLY A 1036 0.90 46.88 10.23
CA GLY A 1036 -0.27 47.53 9.64
C GLY A 1036 -0.91 46.80 8.45
N LEU A 1037 -0.15 46.07 7.64
CA LEU A 1037 -0.69 45.37 6.45
C LEU A 1037 -1.33 44.01 6.82
N ARG A 1038 -2.35 43.60 6.06
CA ARG A 1038 -3.12 42.35 6.25
C ARG A 1038 -2.20 41.11 6.31
N GLU A 1039 -2.64 40.07 7.01
CA GLU A 1039 -1.91 38.79 7.08
C GLU A 1039 -1.87 38.06 5.72
N GLU A 1040 -0.93 37.12 5.61
CA GLU A 1040 -0.54 36.45 4.36
C GLU A 1040 -1.69 35.66 3.70
N LYS A 1041 -1.76 35.71 2.35
CA LYS A 1041 -2.47 34.80 1.41
C LYS A 1041 -3.85 35.21 0.87
N GLU A 1042 -4.22 36.50 0.90
CA GLU A 1042 -5.34 36.98 0.07
C GLU A 1042 -4.82 37.45 -1.29
N ASP A 1043 -5.38 36.94 -2.38
CA ASP A 1043 -5.08 37.42 -3.74
C ASP A 1043 -5.61 38.85 -3.89
N LEU A 1044 -4.72 39.79 -4.25
CA LEU A 1044 -5.06 41.22 -4.34
C LEU A 1044 -5.09 41.71 -5.79
N PHE A 1045 -4.14 41.26 -6.61
CA PHE A 1045 -4.03 41.66 -8.02
C PHE A 1045 -3.87 40.44 -8.91
N ILE A 1046 -4.51 40.45 -10.07
CA ILE A 1046 -4.30 39.46 -11.13
C ILE A 1046 -3.59 40.13 -12.31
N PHE A 1047 -2.52 39.52 -12.78
CA PHE A 1047 -1.74 40.02 -13.91
C PHE A 1047 -1.67 39.00 -15.03
N GLU A 1048 -1.85 39.47 -16.26
CA GLU A 1048 -1.58 38.71 -17.48
C GLU A 1048 -0.32 39.28 -18.13
N LEU A 1049 0.69 38.45 -18.30
CA LEU A 1049 1.96 38.79 -18.94
C LEU A 1049 2.09 38.00 -20.21
N GLU A 1050 2.18 38.72 -21.32
CA GLU A 1050 2.50 38.15 -22.61
C GLU A 1050 3.99 38.32 -22.89
N ILE A 1051 4.68 37.22 -23.20
CA ILE A 1051 6.09 37.23 -23.58
C ILE A 1051 6.23 36.87 -25.06
N GLU A 1052 6.78 37.79 -25.85
CA GLU A 1052 7.03 37.58 -27.28
C GLU A 1052 8.34 36.79 -27.51
N ALA A 1053 8.24 35.53 -27.95
CA ALA A 1053 9.39 34.64 -28.18
C ALA A 1053 10.44 35.23 -29.15
N ASP A 1054 10.00 35.88 -30.23
CA ASP A 1054 10.87 36.49 -31.23
C ASP A 1054 11.67 37.68 -30.65
N LYS A 1055 11.10 38.38 -29.66
CA LYS A 1055 11.79 39.44 -28.93
C LYS A 1055 12.81 38.87 -27.96
N ILE A 1056 12.53 37.75 -27.29
CA ILE A 1056 13.55 37.05 -26.48
C ILE A 1056 14.72 36.64 -27.38
N GLU A 1057 14.42 36.06 -28.55
CA GLU A 1057 15.43 35.68 -29.53
C GLU A 1057 16.25 36.89 -30.00
N TYR A 1058 15.60 38.04 -30.24
CA TYR A 1058 16.27 39.30 -30.54
C TYR A 1058 17.26 39.69 -29.43
N PHE A 1059 16.84 39.66 -28.16
CA PHE A 1059 17.69 40.02 -27.02
C PHE A 1059 18.89 39.09 -26.86
N ILE A 1060 18.66 37.78 -26.94
CA ILE A 1060 19.74 36.80 -26.91
C ILE A 1060 20.68 37.05 -28.08
N ASN A 1061 20.16 37.30 -29.28
CA ASN A 1061 20.99 37.41 -30.48
C ASN A 1061 21.82 38.69 -30.58
N HIS A 1062 21.27 39.82 -30.17
CA HIS A 1062 21.90 41.14 -30.31
C HIS A 1062 22.59 41.63 -29.04
N HIS A 1063 22.18 41.13 -27.86
CA HIS A 1063 22.69 41.60 -26.57
C HIS A 1063 23.44 40.56 -25.76
N LEU A 1064 23.65 39.33 -26.25
CA LEU A 1064 24.58 38.36 -25.66
C LEU A 1064 25.69 37.99 -26.64
N LYS A 1065 26.93 37.94 -26.14
CA LYS A 1065 28.10 37.46 -26.90
C LYS A 1065 28.04 35.94 -27.08
N ILE A 1066 28.76 35.40 -28.06
CA ILE A 1066 28.73 33.96 -28.32
C ILE A 1066 29.27 33.14 -27.14
N GLU A 1067 30.26 33.67 -26.41
CA GLU A 1067 30.80 33.04 -25.20
C GLU A 1067 29.74 32.99 -24.09
N GLN A 1068 28.99 34.08 -23.90
CA GLN A 1068 27.89 34.15 -22.93
C GLN A 1068 26.75 33.21 -23.30
N LYS A 1069 26.38 33.13 -24.59
CA LYS A 1069 25.40 32.16 -25.11
C LYS A 1069 25.84 30.71 -24.83
N LEU A 1070 27.09 30.39 -25.09
CA LEU A 1070 27.65 29.06 -24.82
C LEU A 1070 27.68 28.75 -23.33
N GLN A 1071 28.02 29.72 -22.48
CA GLN A 1071 27.99 29.56 -21.01
C GLN A 1071 26.58 29.31 -20.49
N LEU A 1072 25.59 30.08 -20.94
CA LEU A 1072 24.19 29.84 -20.58
C LEU A 1072 23.71 28.48 -21.08
N LEU A 1073 24.05 28.08 -22.31
CA LEU A 1073 23.72 26.74 -22.83
C LEU A 1073 24.39 25.62 -22.01
N LEU A 1074 25.62 25.81 -21.55
CA LEU A 1074 26.31 24.85 -20.68
C LEU A 1074 25.66 24.75 -19.30
N LYS A 1075 25.28 25.88 -18.68
CA LYS A 1075 24.56 25.85 -17.40
C LYS A 1075 23.16 25.26 -17.53
N LEU A 1076 22.47 25.57 -18.63
CA LEU A 1076 21.18 24.96 -18.92
C LEU A 1076 21.30 23.45 -19.16
N LYS A 1077 22.41 23.01 -19.78
CA LYS A 1077 22.73 21.58 -19.87
C LYS A 1077 22.94 20.96 -18.47
N ASN A 1078 23.61 21.67 -17.56
CA ASN A 1078 23.80 21.20 -16.19
C ASN A 1078 22.50 21.12 -15.40
N LEU A 1079 21.54 22.02 -15.63
CA LEU A 1079 20.18 21.92 -15.06
C LEU A 1079 19.44 20.65 -15.46
N MET A 1080 19.88 20.01 -16.55
CA MET A 1080 19.37 18.74 -17.05
C MET A 1080 20.35 17.59 -16.79
N ALA A 1081 21.18 17.69 -15.75
CA ALA A 1081 22.01 16.58 -15.32
C ALA A 1081 21.14 15.39 -14.88
N GLU A 1082 21.61 14.17 -15.13
CA GLU A 1082 20.81 12.95 -14.95
C GLU A 1082 20.35 12.79 -13.49
N ASP A 1083 21.27 13.03 -12.55
CA ASP A 1083 21.05 13.04 -11.11
C ASP A 1083 20.02 14.09 -10.66
N LEU A 1084 20.07 15.30 -11.23
CA LEU A 1084 19.09 16.36 -10.93
C LEU A 1084 17.69 16.01 -11.47
N ILE A 1085 17.60 15.48 -12.70
CA ILE A 1085 16.31 15.10 -13.28
C ILE A 1085 15.71 13.91 -12.54
N GLU A 1086 16.52 12.91 -12.17
CA GLU A 1086 16.06 11.75 -11.41
C GLU A 1086 15.46 12.18 -10.06
N GLY A 1087 16.19 13.00 -9.29
CA GLY A 1087 15.70 13.52 -8.02
C GLY A 1087 14.42 14.37 -8.16
N GLU A 1088 14.30 15.12 -9.26
CA GLU A 1088 13.10 15.92 -9.55
C GLU A 1088 11.89 15.02 -9.92
N VAL A 1089 12.11 13.99 -10.72
CA VAL A 1089 11.07 13.00 -11.06
C VAL A 1089 10.60 12.25 -9.82
N GLU A 1090 11.52 11.82 -8.94
CA GLU A 1090 11.18 11.18 -7.66
C GLU A 1090 10.36 12.09 -6.76
N GLN A 1091 10.77 13.36 -6.61
CA GLN A 1091 10.03 14.34 -5.83
C GLN A 1091 8.61 14.54 -6.37
N LEU A 1092 8.46 14.74 -7.70
CA LEU A 1092 7.16 14.90 -8.33
C LEU A 1092 6.27 13.67 -8.15
N LEU A 1093 6.82 12.46 -8.28
CA LEU A 1093 6.05 11.22 -8.10
C LEU A 1093 5.60 11.01 -6.64
N SER A 1094 6.35 11.52 -5.67
CA SER A 1094 5.96 11.47 -4.25
C SER A 1094 4.76 12.37 -3.93
N GLU A 1095 4.54 13.42 -4.72
CA GLU A 1095 3.46 14.41 -4.53
C GLU A 1095 2.17 14.06 -5.29
N VAL A 1096 2.21 13.07 -6.19
CA VAL A 1096 1.13 12.74 -7.14
C VAL A 1096 0.50 11.38 -6.81
N GLU A 1097 -0.83 11.32 -6.80
CA GLU A 1097 -1.57 10.08 -6.50
C GLU A 1097 -1.83 9.23 -7.77
N LEU A 1098 -1.59 9.81 -8.97
CA LEU A 1098 -1.69 9.16 -10.27
C LEU A 1098 -3.09 8.55 -10.53
N LYS A 1099 -4.15 9.19 -10.01
CA LYS A 1099 -5.53 8.66 -10.11
C LYS A 1099 -6.00 8.57 -11.55
N SER A 1100 -5.73 9.61 -12.33
CA SER A 1100 -6.13 9.66 -13.74
C SER A 1100 -5.37 8.64 -14.58
N PHE A 1101 -4.09 8.44 -14.27
CA PHE A 1101 -3.27 7.39 -14.87
C PHE A 1101 -3.84 6.00 -14.57
N ASN A 1102 -4.15 5.72 -13.30
CA ASN A 1102 -4.70 4.44 -12.87
C ASN A 1102 -6.07 4.17 -13.53
N SER A 1103 -6.93 5.20 -13.63
CA SER A 1103 -8.23 5.11 -14.30
C SER A 1103 -8.09 4.83 -15.80
N GLU A 1104 -7.19 5.54 -16.49
CA GLU A 1104 -6.98 5.40 -17.93
C GLU A 1104 -6.45 4.00 -18.26
N LEU A 1105 -5.43 3.53 -17.54
CA LEU A 1105 -4.92 2.16 -17.72
C LEU A 1105 -5.97 1.10 -17.37
N SER A 1106 -6.72 1.27 -16.28
CA SER A 1106 -7.80 0.34 -15.92
C SER A 1106 -8.84 0.24 -17.03
N GLN A 1107 -9.20 1.34 -17.68
CA GLN A 1107 -10.12 1.33 -18.82
C GLN A 1107 -9.53 0.67 -20.06
N LEU A 1108 -8.25 0.90 -20.32
CA LEU A 1108 -7.55 0.30 -21.44
C LEU A 1108 -7.40 -1.21 -21.27
N PHE A 1109 -7.14 -1.71 -20.07
CA PHE A 1109 -7.06 -3.16 -19.82
C PHE A 1109 -8.42 -3.84 -19.66
N LYS A 1110 -9.51 -3.08 -19.47
CA LYS A 1110 -10.86 -3.61 -19.26
C LYS A 1110 -11.38 -4.39 -20.48
N ASN A 1111 -11.95 -5.56 -20.22
CA ASN A 1111 -12.40 -6.56 -21.19
C ASN A 1111 -11.31 -7.04 -22.17
N LYS A 1112 -10.02 -6.81 -21.88
CA LYS A 1112 -8.94 -7.40 -22.66
C LYS A 1112 -8.65 -8.81 -22.17
N GLU A 1113 -8.31 -9.66 -23.13
CA GLU A 1113 -7.72 -10.97 -22.86
C GLU A 1113 -6.29 -10.73 -22.36
N LEU A 1114 -6.10 -10.76 -21.03
CA LEU A 1114 -4.83 -10.55 -20.34
C LEU A 1114 -3.86 -11.73 -20.50
N ILE A 1115 -4.37 -12.94 -20.64
CA ILE A 1115 -3.56 -14.12 -20.94
C ILE A 1115 -4.19 -14.77 -22.15
N SER A 1116 -3.49 -14.82 -23.28
CA SER A 1116 -4.00 -15.51 -24.45
C SER A 1116 -3.35 -16.87 -24.61
N PHE A 1117 -4.11 -17.93 -24.31
CA PHE A 1117 -3.66 -19.30 -24.58
C PHE A 1117 -3.48 -19.57 -26.08
N ALA A 1118 -4.03 -18.75 -26.97
CA ALA A 1118 -3.76 -18.81 -28.41
C ALA A 1118 -2.28 -18.52 -28.75
N LEU A 1119 -1.56 -17.82 -27.86
CA LEU A 1119 -0.14 -17.53 -27.98
C LEU A 1119 0.76 -18.59 -27.31
N ILE A 1120 0.16 -19.51 -26.57
CA ILE A 1120 0.84 -20.65 -25.93
C ILE A 1120 0.74 -21.85 -26.88
N ASP A 1121 1.87 -22.35 -27.35
CA ASP A 1121 1.88 -23.55 -28.19
C ASP A 1121 1.63 -24.84 -27.38
N ASP A 1122 1.36 -25.95 -28.06
CA ASP A 1122 1.02 -27.22 -27.40
C ASP A 1122 2.21 -27.80 -26.61
N GLN A 1123 3.45 -27.42 -26.94
CA GLN A 1123 4.64 -27.83 -26.19
C GLN A 1123 4.72 -27.07 -24.86
N GLN A 1124 4.50 -25.76 -24.88
CA GLN A 1124 4.42 -24.93 -23.67
C GLN A 1124 3.25 -25.33 -22.78
N LEU A 1125 2.10 -25.69 -23.36
CA LEU A 1125 0.96 -26.19 -22.59
C LEU A 1125 1.26 -27.53 -21.92
N LYS A 1126 1.98 -28.44 -22.60
CA LYS A 1126 2.47 -29.69 -21.99
C LYS A 1126 3.47 -29.42 -20.87
N GLU A 1127 4.32 -28.42 -21.01
CA GLU A 1127 5.24 -27.99 -19.95
C GLU A 1127 4.49 -27.47 -18.71
N ILE A 1128 3.48 -26.61 -18.90
CA ILE A 1128 2.59 -26.15 -17.83
C ILE A 1128 1.91 -27.34 -17.11
N LEU A 1129 1.40 -28.32 -17.85
CA LEU A 1129 0.77 -29.51 -17.27
C LEU A 1129 1.76 -30.39 -16.50
N ASN A 1130 2.99 -30.54 -17.00
CA ASN A 1130 4.06 -31.23 -16.29
C ASN A 1130 4.41 -30.51 -14.99
N ASN A 1131 4.53 -29.18 -15.02
CA ASN A 1131 4.82 -28.38 -13.84
C ASN A 1131 3.70 -28.49 -12.79
N ILE A 1132 2.42 -28.51 -13.21
CA ILE A 1132 1.28 -28.79 -12.32
C ILE A 1132 1.37 -30.20 -11.71
N SER A 1133 1.73 -31.21 -12.50
CA SER A 1133 1.94 -32.59 -12.02
C SER A 1133 3.07 -32.67 -10.99
N GLU A 1134 4.18 -31.97 -11.22
CA GLU A 1134 5.29 -31.88 -10.26
C GLU A 1134 4.88 -31.16 -8.97
N LEU A 1135 4.12 -30.08 -9.08
CA LEU A 1135 3.59 -29.33 -7.94
C LEU A 1135 2.69 -30.20 -7.05
N ILE A 1136 1.77 -30.97 -7.65
CA ILE A 1136 0.87 -31.91 -6.93
C ILE A 1136 1.67 -33.03 -6.21
N LYS A 1137 2.88 -33.32 -6.66
CA LYS A 1137 3.78 -34.32 -6.05
C LYS A 1137 4.65 -33.74 -4.92
N GLU A 1138 4.63 -32.42 -4.69
CA GLU A 1138 5.30 -31.84 -3.53
C GLU A 1138 4.74 -32.45 -2.24
N PRO A 1139 5.59 -32.87 -1.27
CA PRO A 1139 5.14 -33.69 -0.14
C PRO A 1139 3.96 -33.12 0.65
N GLU A 1140 3.97 -31.81 0.93
CA GLU A 1140 2.94 -31.14 1.71
C GLU A 1140 1.62 -31.01 0.94
N LEU A 1141 1.67 -30.57 -0.33
CA LEU A 1141 0.49 -30.48 -1.18
C LEU A 1141 -0.10 -31.86 -1.47
N ASN A 1142 0.76 -32.86 -1.69
CA ASN A 1142 0.35 -34.24 -1.90
C ASN A 1142 -0.39 -34.80 -0.67
N GLU A 1143 0.15 -34.60 0.53
CA GLU A 1143 -0.49 -35.03 1.79
C GLU A 1143 -1.83 -34.31 2.02
N LEU A 1144 -1.90 -33.01 1.69
CA LEU A 1144 -3.14 -32.23 1.76
C LEU A 1144 -4.21 -32.79 0.81
N ILE A 1145 -3.86 -33.02 -0.46
CA ILE A 1145 -4.78 -33.58 -1.45
C ILE A 1145 -5.24 -34.98 -1.03
N LEU A 1146 -4.33 -35.83 -0.56
CA LEU A 1146 -4.63 -37.18 -0.11
C LEU A 1146 -5.56 -37.20 1.11
N SER A 1147 -5.27 -36.40 2.12
CA SER A 1147 -6.07 -36.32 3.34
C SER A 1147 -7.47 -35.75 3.06
N GLN A 1148 -7.57 -34.70 2.24
CA GLN A 1148 -8.84 -34.11 1.86
C GLN A 1148 -9.67 -35.10 1.00
N SER A 1149 -9.03 -35.75 0.02
CA SER A 1149 -9.69 -36.76 -0.81
C SER A 1149 -10.15 -37.97 0.01
N ALA A 1150 -9.37 -38.43 0.98
CA ALA A 1150 -9.75 -39.52 1.87
C ALA A 1150 -10.94 -39.15 2.77
N ALA A 1151 -10.99 -37.91 3.26
CA ALA A 1151 -12.13 -37.41 4.01
C ALA A 1151 -13.39 -37.34 3.13
N ASP A 1152 -13.26 -36.87 1.89
CA ASP A 1152 -14.38 -36.79 0.95
C ASP A 1152 -14.86 -38.18 0.48
N ILE A 1153 -13.96 -39.16 0.31
CA ILE A 1153 -14.32 -40.55 0.04
C ILE A 1153 -15.08 -41.15 1.23
N ALA A 1154 -14.63 -40.92 2.46
CA ALA A 1154 -15.35 -41.39 3.65
C ALA A 1154 -16.75 -40.77 3.76
N GLY A 1155 -16.88 -39.46 3.55
CA GLY A 1155 -18.18 -38.78 3.56
C GLY A 1155 -19.09 -39.19 2.39
N GLY A 1156 -18.52 -39.42 1.20
CA GLY A 1156 -19.23 -39.94 0.04
C GLY A 1156 -19.73 -41.36 0.27
N THR A 1157 -18.93 -42.20 0.93
CA THR A 1157 -19.30 -43.58 1.32
C THR A 1157 -20.49 -43.59 2.28
N GLU A 1158 -20.54 -42.68 3.26
CA GLU A 1158 -21.69 -42.52 4.16
C GLU A 1158 -22.96 -42.08 3.40
N LEU A 1159 -22.82 -41.16 2.44
CA LEU A 1159 -23.96 -40.72 1.62
C LEU A 1159 -24.47 -41.82 0.69
N LEU A 1160 -23.57 -42.59 0.08
CA LEU A 1160 -23.92 -43.73 -0.78
C LEU A 1160 -24.62 -44.83 0.04
N LEU A 1161 -24.16 -45.12 1.26
CA LEU A 1161 -24.85 -46.05 2.16
C LEU A 1161 -26.32 -45.64 2.38
N GLU A 1162 -26.59 -44.34 2.60
CA GLU A 1162 -27.95 -43.83 2.84
C GLU A 1162 -28.81 -43.79 1.57
N LYS A 1163 -28.24 -43.41 0.41
CA LYS A 1163 -29.02 -42.97 -0.76
C LYS A 1163 -28.86 -43.80 -2.03
N MET A 1164 -27.88 -44.70 -2.09
CA MET A 1164 -27.69 -45.57 -3.27
C MET A 1164 -28.85 -46.57 -3.38
N ASP A 1165 -29.30 -46.80 -4.60
CA ASP A 1165 -30.38 -47.75 -4.89
C ASP A 1165 -30.03 -49.16 -4.39
N ARG A 1166 -30.98 -49.77 -3.67
CA ARG A 1166 -30.76 -51.07 -3.00
C ARG A 1166 -30.70 -52.23 -4.00
N ALA A 1167 -31.42 -52.16 -5.12
CA ALA A 1167 -31.34 -53.19 -6.16
C ALA A 1167 -29.96 -53.20 -6.85
N SER A 1168 -29.34 -52.03 -6.97
CA SER A 1168 -27.97 -51.87 -7.47
C SER A 1168 -26.94 -52.52 -6.54
N LEU A 1169 -27.11 -52.31 -5.23
CA LEU A 1169 -26.23 -52.88 -4.20
C LEU A 1169 -26.35 -54.40 -4.16
N GLU A 1170 -27.57 -54.93 -4.20
CA GLU A 1170 -27.83 -56.36 -4.28
C GLU A 1170 -27.18 -56.98 -5.52
N TYR A 1171 -27.34 -56.34 -6.69
CA TYR A 1171 -26.75 -56.81 -7.95
C TYR A 1171 -25.22 -56.81 -7.92
N LEU A 1172 -24.59 -55.73 -7.45
CA LEU A 1172 -23.13 -55.66 -7.34
C LEU A 1172 -22.59 -56.68 -6.33
N LEU A 1173 -23.30 -56.89 -5.22
CA LEU A 1173 -22.95 -57.88 -4.22
C LEU A 1173 -23.11 -59.31 -4.75
N GLU A 1174 -24.14 -59.59 -5.53
CA GLU A 1174 -24.33 -60.88 -6.21
C GLU A 1174 -23.16 -61.19 -7.15
N LEU A 1175 -22.72 -60.22 -7.96
CA LEU A 1175 -21.54 -60.39 -8.83
C LEU A 1175 -20.28 -60.68 -8.01
N PHE A 1176 -20.08 -59.96 -6.90
CA PHE A 1176 -18.94 -60.14 -6.00
C PHE A 1176 -18.94 -61.53 -5.35
N ILE A 1177 -20.08 -61.98 -4.82
CA ILE A 1177 -20.26 -63.28 -4.18
C ILE A 1177 -20.00 -64.42 -5.16
N GLU A 1178 -20.61 -64.37 -6.34
CA GLU A 1178 -20.48 -65.43 -7.34
C GLU A 1178 -19.03 -65.57 -7.84
N SER A 1179 -18.33 -64.45 -8.04
CA SER A 1179 -16.90 -64.46 -8.36
C SER A 1179 -16.05 -64.99 -7.20
N GLY A 1180 -16.42 -64.68 -5.95
CA GLY A 1180 -15.77 -65.24 -4.77
C GLY A 1180 -15.93 -66.77 -4.68
N VAL A 1181 -17.15 -67.27 -4.88
CA VAL A 1181 -17.46 -68.71 -4.88
C VAL A 1181 -16.66 -69.44 -5.96
N ASP A 1182 -16.57 -68.89 -7.17
CA ASP A 1182 -15.76 -69.49 -8.25
C ASP A 1182 -14.29 -69.59 -7.88
N SER A 1183 -13.74 -68.54 -7.26
CA SER A 1183 -12.35 -68.54 -6.82
C SER A 1183 -12.08 -69.55 -5.70
N PHE A 1184 -12.95 -69.59 -4.68
CA PHE A 1184 -12.83 -70.54 -3.58
C PHE A 1184 -12.98 -71.98 -4.05
N LYS A 1185 -13.87 -72.24 -5.03
CA LYS A 1185 -14.00 -73.56 -5.67
C LYS A 1185 -12.72 -73.96 -6.39
N ALA A 1186 -12.12 -73.06 -7.17
CA ALA A 1186 -10.89 -73.36 -7.90
C ALA A 1186 -9.69 -73.63 -6.98
N ASN A 1187 -9.67 -73.00 -5.81
CA ASN A 1187 -8.62 -73.14 -4.81
C ASN A 1187 -8.96 -74.10 -3.65
N SER A 1188 -10.11 -74.78 -3.69
CA SER A 1188 -10.67 -75.51 -2.54
C SER A 1188 -9.81 -76.69 -2.08
N GLU A 1189 -9.18 -77.41 -3.02
CA GLU A 1189 -8.32 -78.55 -2.69
C GLU A 1189 -7.07 -78.11 -1.92
N ALA A 1190 -6.46 -77.00 -2.32
CA ALA A 1190 -5.29 -76.42 -1.66
C ALA A 1190 -5.65 -75.88 -0.27
N LEU A 1191 -6.78 -75.16 -0.17
CA LEU A 1191 -7.31 -74.68 1.10
C LEU A 1191 -7.57 -75.81 2.09
N LEU A 1192 -8.26 -76.88 1.67
CA LEU A 1192 -8.58 -78.00 2.56
C LEU A 1192 -7.33 -78.78 3.01
N LYS A 1193 -6.35 -78.99 2.12
CA LYS A 1193 -5.08 -79.64 2.47
C LYS A 1193 -4.29 -78.84 3.50
N SER A 1194 -4.32 -77.52 3.43
CA SER A 1194 -3.58 -76.64 4.35
C SER A 1194 -4.09 -76.65 5.80
N LEU A 1195 -5.29 -77.21 6.04
CA LEU A 1195 -5.86 -77.38 7.39
C LEU A 1195 -5.33 -78.62 8.13
N GLU A 1196 -4.48 -79.44 7.51
CA GLU A 1196 -3.90 -80.68 8.08
C GLU A 1196 -4.93 -81.53 8.86
N LEU A 1197 -6.14 -81.73 8.32
CA LEU A 1197 -7.31 -82.27 9.05
C LEU A 1197 -7.04 -83.57 9.80
N LYS A 1198 -6.19 -84.46 9.23
CA LYS A 1198 -5.75 -85.69 9.90
C LYS A 1198 -4.99 -85.41 11.20
N LYS A 1199 -4.06 -84.45 11.17
CA LYS A 1199 -3.24 -84.08 12.33
C LYS A 1199 -4.09 -83.38 13.37
N LEU A 1200 -4.92 -82.43 12.95
CA LEU A 1200 -5.87 -81.73 13.83
C LEU A 1200 -6.76 -82.73 14.57
N THR A 1201 -7.41 -83.63 13.84
CA THR A 1201 -8.26 -84.69 14.42
C THR A 1201 -7.49 -85.59 15.39
N ALA A 1202 -6.25 -85.99 15.03
CA ALA A 1202 -5.44 -86.84 15.88
C ALA A 1202 -4.98 -86.11 17.17
N GLU A 1203 -4.73 -84.81 17.10
CA GLU A 1203 -4.40 -83.97 18.25
C GLU A 1203 -5.59 -83.82 19.19
N GLU A 1204 -6.79 -83.53 18.67
CA GLU A 1204 -8.02 -83.44 19.49
C GLU A 1204 -8.32 -84.76 20.23
N ILE A 1205 -8.23 -85.90 19.55
CA ILE A 1205 -8.44 -87.20 20.19
C ILE A 1205 -7.33 -87.54 21.19
N SER A 1206 -6.11 -87.05 20.97
CA SER A 1206 -5.00 -87.25 21.91
C SER A 1206 -5.14 -86.41 23.18
N LYS A 1207 -5.84 -85.27 23.11
CA LYS A 1207 -6.20 -84.44 24.27
C LYS A 1207 -7.28 -85.13 25.13
N MET A 1208 -8.12 -85.96 24.53
CA MET A 1208 -9.19 -86.68 25.23
C MET A 1208 -8.66 -87.70 26.25
N ASN A 1209 -9.30 -87.72 27.42
CA ASN A 1209 -9.07 -88.72 28.44
C ASN A 1209 -9.71 -90.07 28.03
N PRO A 1210 -9.31 -91.21 28.64
CA PRO A 1210 -9.84 -92.51 28.23
C PRO A 1210 -11.37 -92.69 28.36
N ALA A 1211 -12.05 -91.93 29.22
CA ALA A 1211 -13.50 -91.97 29.35
C ALA A 1211 -14.19 -91.15 28.24
N GLU A 1212 -13.63 -89.99 27.87
CA GLU A 1212 -14.07 -89.20 26.71
C GLU A 1212 -13.93 -89.99 25.41
N ILE A 1213 -12.84 -90.77 25.25
CA ILE A 1213 -12.66 -91.65 24.08
C ILE A 1213 -13.71 -92.77 24.05
N GLU A 1214 -14.12 -93.30 25.21
CA GLU A 1214 -15.22 -94.29 25.28
C GLU A 1214 -16.56 -93.66 24.90
N GLU A 1215 -16.83 -92.43 25.36
CA GLU A 1215 -18.04 -91.67 24.99
C GLU A 1215 -18.10 -91.35 23.49
N VAL A 1216 -16.99 -90.89 22.91
CA VAL A 1216 -16.83 -90.71 21.46
C VAL A 1216 -17.12 -92.03 20.74
N PHE A 1217 -16.55 -93.15 21.18
CA PHE A 1217 -16.78 -94.45 20.55
C PHE A 1217 -18.24 -94.93 20.69
N ASP A 1218 -18.85 -94.75 21.85
CA ASP A 1218 -20.23 -95.16 22.09
C ASP A 1218 -21.22 -94.31 21.27
N SER A 1219 -20.93 -93.03 21.04
CA SER A 1219 -21.81 -92.12 20.30
C SER A 1219 -22.04 -92.53 18.84
N PHE A 1220 -21.05 -93.11 18.16
CA PHE A 1220 -21.21 -93.61 16.78
C PHE A 1220 -21.23 -95.14 16.66
N ALA A 1221 -20.65 -95.90 17.61
CA ALA A 1221 -20.50 -97.36 17.53
C ALA A 1221 -21.16 -98.17 18.65
N GLY A 1222 -21.83 -97.52 19.62
CA GLY A 1222 -22.50 -98.18 20.74
C GLY A 1222 -23.54 -99.23 20.32
N ARG A 1223 -24.27 -99.01 19.21
CA ARG A 1223 -25.21 -100.00 18.66
C ARG A 1223 -24.50 -101.25 18.13
N TYR A 1224 -23.32 -101.12 17.52
CA TYR A 1224 -22.53 -102.26 17.07
C TYR A 1224 -22.03 -103.09 18.26
N PHE A 1225 -21.65 -102.43 19.36
CA PHE A 1225 -21.32 -103.12 20.60
C PHE A 1225 -22.48 -103.89 21.20
N ALA A 1226 -23.71 -103.34 21.15
CA ALA A 1226 -24.90 -104.05 21.61
C ALA A 1226 -25.12 -105.35 20.80
N HIS A 1227 -24.96 -105.31 19.47
CA HIS A 1227 -25.05 -106.48 18.60
C HIS A 1227 -23.93 -107.49 18.87
N LEU A 1228 -22.69 -107.04 19.06
CA LEU A 1228 -21.58 -107.92 19.43
C LEU A 1228 -21.84 -108.65 20.74
N LYS A 1229 -22.37 -107.97 21.76
CA LYS A 1229 -22.78 -108.60 23.03
C LYS A 1229 -23.78 -109.73 22.77
N GLN A 1230 -24.83 -109.49 21.99
CA GLN A 1230 -25.85 -110.50 21.66
C GLN A 1230 -25.30 -111.69 20.87
N TYR A 1231 -24.40 -111.47 19.91
CA TYR A 1231 -23.76 -112.54 19.14
C TYR A 1231 -22.89 -113.48 19.98
N GLY A 1232 -22.54 -113.13 21.22
CA GLY A 1232 -21.89 -114.05 22.15
C GLY A 1232 -22.70 -115.33 22.42
N TRP A 1233 -24.04 -115.29 22.28
CA TRP A 1233 -24.90 -116.48 22.41
C TRP A 1233 -24.60 -117.58 21.39
N PHE A 1234 -23.97 -117.25 20.25
CA PHE A 1234 -23.52 -118.25 19.27
C PHE A 1234 -22.45 -119.20 19.81
N GLY A 1235 -21.82 -118.90 20.96
CA GLY A 1235 -20.99 -119.86 21.69
C GLY A 1235 -21.71 -121.18 22.00
N GLY A 1236 -23.05 -121.17 22.07
CA GLY A 1236 -23.87 -122.37 22.21
C GLY A 1236 -23.78 -123.33 21.01
N ILE A 1237 -23.62 -122.81 19.79
CA ILE A 1237 -23.43 -123.63 18.57
C ILE A 1237 -22.09 -124.35 18.63
N PHE A 1238 -21.04 -123.67 19.09
CA PHE A 1238 -19.72 -124.28 19.29
C PHE A 1238 -19.72 -125.27 20.45
N GLY A 1239 -20.45 -125.01 21.53
CA GLY A 1239 -20.68 -125.97 22.61
C GLY A 1239 -21.38 -127.25 22.14
N LEU A 1240 -22.36 -127.13 21.24
CA LEU A 1240 -23.02 -128.27 20.58
C LEU A 1240 -22.04 -129.05 19.69
N LEU A 1241 -21.25 -128.36 18.86
CA LEU A 1241 -20.22 -128.96 18.01
C LEU A 1241 -19.15 -129.67 18.84
N GLN A 1242 -18.72 -129.08 19.95
CA GLN A 1242 -17.74 -129.68 20.86
C GLN A 1242 -18.28 -130.97 21.47
N LEU A 1243 -19.55 -131.01 21.89
CA LEU A 1243 -20.20 -132.23 22.35
C LEU A 1243 -20.35 -133.29 21.26
N LEU A 1244 -20.69 -132.88 20.04
CA LEU A 1244 -20.75 -133.78 18.87
C LEU A 1244 -19.38 -134.42 18.60
N ILE A 1245 -18.32 -133.63 18.58
CA ILE A 1245 -16.95 -134.11 18.36
C ILE A 1245 -16.51 -135.03 19.52
N ARG A 1246 -16.82 -134.66 20.77
CA ARG A 1246 -16.52 -135.46 21.97
C ARG A 1246 -17.37 -136.73 22.08
N SER A 1247 -18.48 -136.83 21.35
CA SER A 1247 -19.30 -138.05 21.23
C SER A 1247 -18.90 -138.96 20.06
N LEU A 1248 -18.11 -138.43 19.11
CA LEU A 1248 -17.56 -139.15 17.95
C LEU A 1248 -16.15 -139.72 18.20
N ILE A 1249 -15.45 -139.20 19.21
CA ILE A 1249 -14.13 -139.63 19.70
C ILE A 1249 -14.34 -140.38 21.02
#